data_AF-A0A9P8DHY3-F1
#
_entry.id   AF-A0A9P8DHY3-F1
#
_cell.length_a   1.000
_cell.length_b   1.000
_cell.length_c   1.000
_cell.angle_alpha   90.00
_cell.angle_beta   90.00
_cell.angle_gamma   90.00
#
_symmetry.space_group_name_H-M   'P 1'
#
loop_
_entity.id
_entity.type
_entity.pdbx_description
1 polymer ?
#
loop_
_entity_poly.entity_id
_entity_poly.type
_entity_poly.pdbx_seq_one_letter_code
_entity_poly.pdbx_strand_id
1 'polypeptide(L)'
;MSKPIVLHLGDDIKWNHDLYKTFTSHFEIKRSHSMSRPDFINALKQKAFGDFFAIYRPFWNTGGEMGNWDDELISLLPASCKIYASAGAGFDWVDTAALAKRGITYCNAAAACTESVADAAIWLIISVFRNLSWSSTAARSGDKDKFIDANKNLAPVSRNPSGFTLGIIGFGRIGRRIAEKAYKALDMKIIYNDIAQMPSSLEEPLNAEFKSSDALLAEADCVVVATPFAGETLLNKAGLSRMKRGAKLVNIARGKLINEADLVEALSSGHLSGAGLDVFENEPYISPELLKMKNVELLSHNAGASLDSHIGFEKLGMENIMEFWKTGKAISPVNAHLIKQSKFGGNVRAYISGLDSDGTVVFIGASGNLVYPKSGGSKVPVEIKDNIAIPLPAQGQTLEFTVPISMSSGRVYFANEDLHFFVVDIGTGDGLVQPSVTNLQDPSAGVDWGFVEFTYTNGVLYANISYVDFVGIPLGMGLSLKDGSTQSCAGLESGAVSKICDDLVKQKDKDGRAWTFMCIANAQGKPVRVLSPGNQYDLEPITFGDYWDTYVNDVWNKYSSQDLIINTQSEAGNVKCRVTGDQLTCDGDNRGYGKPNTKDIWGCNSGPFTVMEGDNAVHAAVVPRLCAAFVRTTLLVDGGDTQPKLGQESYYKNDPTSHYSRIVHSYEVDGKGYAFPYDDVNPDGNENASGVVSGEPETLTIFVGGPSA
;
A
#
# COMPACT_ATOMS: atom_id res chain seq x y z
N MET A 1 -6.05 -20.16 26.49
CA MET A 1 -7.05 -19.13 26.12
C MET A 1 -8.31 -19.83 25.61
N SER A 2 -9.49 -19.24 25.77
CA SER A 2 -10.74 -19.74 25.16
C SER A 2 -10.67 -19.64 23.63
N LYS A 3 -11.35 -20.54 22.93
CA LYS A 3 -11.43 -20.51 21.46
C LYS A 3 -12.19 -19.24 21.00
N PRO A 4 -11.75 -18.55 19.94
CA PRO A 4 -12.55 -17.48 19.36
C PRO A 4 -13.89 -18.02 18.85
N ILE A 5 -14.95 -17.22 18.96
CA ILE A 5 -16.28 -17.63 18.54
C ILE A 5 -16.49 -17.27 17.05
N VAL A 6 -17.06 -18.19 16.29
CA VAL A 6 -17.55 -17.96 14.92
C VAL A 6 -19.08 -18.05 14.95
N LEU A 7 -19.75 -17.00 14.49
CA LEU A 7 -21.19 -17.01 14.25
C LEU A 7 -21.49 -17.64 12.90
N HIS A 8 -22.06 -18.84 12.92
CA HIS A 8 -22.49 -19.58 11.73
C HIS A 8 -23.95 -19.21 11.41
N LEU A 9 -24.18 -18.73 10.19
CA LEU A 9 -25.50 -18.34 9.69
C LEU A 9 -26.03 -19.39 8.70
N GLY A 10 -27.26 -19.86 8.94
CA GLY A 10 -27.95 -20.79 8.06
C GLY A 10 -27.63 -22.27 8.32
N ASP A 11 -27.73 -23.08 7.26
CA ASP A 11 -27.68 -24.54 7.33
C ASP A 11 -26.31 -25.12 7.71
N ASP A 12 -26.31 -26.39 8.15
CA ASP A 12 -25.11 -27.20 8.35
C ASP A 12 -24.29 -27.38 7.07
N ILE A 13 -22.96 -27.42 7.21
CA ILE A 13 -22.07 -27.84 6.11
C ILE A 13 -22.42 -29.27 5.65
N LYS A 14 -22.35 -29.51 4.34
CA LYS A 14 -22.79 -30.74 3.67
C LYS A 14 -21.64 -31.56 3.08
N TRP A 15 -20.48 -30.97 2.78
CA TRP A 15 -19.42 -31.68 2.05
C TRP A 15 -18.06 -31.65 2.74
N ASN A 16 -17.63 -30.51 3.29
CA ASN A 16 -16.25 -30.35 3.78
C ASN A 16 -16.08 -30.76 5.26
N HIS A 17 -16.49 -31.98 5.63
CA HIS A 17 -16.54 -32.41 7.03
C HIS A 17 -15.17 -32.46 7.73
N ASP A 18 -14.12 -32.94 7.06
CA ASP A 18 -12.78 -33.00 7.64
C ASP A 18 -12.21 -31.59 7.89
N LEU A 19 -12.39 -30.69 6.91
CA LEU A 19 -12.02 -29.29 7.06
C LEU A 19 -12.80 -28.62 8.18
N TYR A 20 -14.09 -28.91 8.31
CA TYR A 20 -14.92 -28.38 9.38
C TYR A 20 -14.53 -28.94 10.76
N LYS A 21 -14.05 -30.18 10.83
CA LYS A 21 -13.46 -30.74 12.06
C LYS A 21 -12.20 -29.98 12.47
N THR A 22 -11.33 -29.64 11.51
CA THR A 22 -10.18 -28.76 11.75
C THR A 22 -10.64 -27.36 12.18
N PHE A 23 -11.63 -26.79 11.49
CA PHE A 23 -12.19 -25.47 11.79
C PHE A 23 -12.72 -25.38 13.23
N THR A 24 -13.52 -26.36 13.67
CA THR A 24 -14.07 -26.43 15.03
C THR A 24 -13.05 -26.82 16.10
N SER A 25 -11.88 -27.36 15.71
CA SER A 25 -10.75 -27.52 16.62
C SER A 25 -10.16 -26.17 17.05
N HIS A 26 -10.23 -25.15 16.19
CA HIS A 26 -9.73 -23.80 16.45
C HIS A 26 -10.79 -22.84 17.01
N PHE A 27 -12.05 -23.00 16.60
CA PHE A 27 -13.14 -22.07 16.93
C PHE A 27 -14.28 -22.70 17.72
N GLU A 28 -14.93 -21.90 18.56
CA GLU A 28 -16.25 -22.23 19.10
C GLU A 28 -17.32 -21.76 18.11
N ILE A 29 -18.26 -22.63 17.73
CA ILE A 29 -19.32 -22.27 16.78
C ILE A 29 -20.59 -21.90 17.54
N LYS A 30 -21.06 -20.68 17.35
CA LYS A 30 -22.42 -20.25 17.73
C LYS A 30 -23.28 -20.18 16.50
N ARG A 31 -24.54 -20.56 16.62
CA ARG A 31 -25.45 -20.65 15.47
C ARG A 31 -26.59 -19.66 15.58
N SER A 32 -26.87 -19.02 14.47
CA SER A 32 -28.16 -18.41 14.21
C SER A 32 -28.91 -19.34 13.26
N HIS A 33 -29.97 -19.95 13.77
CA HIS A 33 -30.98 -20.60 12.92
C HIS A 33 -31.79 -19.50 12.21
N SER A 34 -32.68 -19.88 11.28
CA SER A 34 -33.56 -18.94 10.57
C SER A 34 -34.22 -17.96 11.53
N MET A 35 -33.78 -16.70 11.50
CA MET A 35 -34.23 -15.62 12.38
C MET A 35 -34.70 -14.44 11.53
N SER A 36 -35.82 -13.85 11.92
CA SER A 36 -36.27 -12.60 11.31
C SER A 36 -35.27 -11.48 11.63
N ARG A 37 -35.22 -10.43 10.80
CA ARG A 37 -34.38 -9.26 11.07
C ARG A 37 -34.60 -8.66 12.47
N PRO A 38 -35.84 -8.43 12.95
CA PRO A 38 -36.07 -7.95 14.32
C PRO A 38 -35.49 -8.88 15.40
N ASP A 39 -35.67 -10.19 15.25
CA ASP A 39 -35.17 -11.17 16.23
C ASP A 39 -33.64 -11.19 16.26
N PHE A 40 -33.01 -11.12 15.08
CA PHE A 40 -31.55 -11.10 14.97
C PHE A 40 -30.95 -9.82 15.57
N ILE A 41 -31.58 -8.66 15.31
CA ILE A 41 -31.22 -7.38 15.95
C ILE A 41 -31.31 -7.49 17.47
N ASN A 42 -32.40 -8.06 17.99
CA ASN A 42 -32.59 -8.23 19.44
C ASN A 42 -31.52 -9.16 20.03
N ALA A 43 -31.20 -10.27 19.34
CA ALA A 43 -30.15 -11.19 19.77
C ALA A 43 -28.76 -10.55 19.80
N LEU A 44 -28.41 -9.71 18.81
CA LEU A 44 -27.15 -8.94 18.83
C LEU A 44 -27.11 -7.95 20.01
N LYS A 45 -28.20 -7.21 20.24
CA LYS A 45 -28.32 -6.26 21.37
C LYS A 45 -28.19 -6.95 22.73
N GLN A 46 -28.73 -8.15 22.87
CA GLN A 46 -28.64 -8.97 24.08
C GLN A 46 -27.31 -9.75 24.18
N LYS A 47 -26.40 -9.60 23.21
CA LYS A 47 -25.16 -10.39 23.10
C LYS A 47 -25.40 -11.91 23.17
N ALA A 48 -26.51 -12.40 22.61
CA ALA A 48 -26.90 -13.81 22.69
C ALA A 48 -25.86 -14.77 22.06
N PHE A 49 -25.04 -14.26 21.13
CA PHE A 49 -23.98 -15.01 20.46
C PHE A 49 -22.58 -14.80 21.08
N GLY A 50 -22.48 -14.00 22.16
CA GLY A 50 -21.20 -13.57 22.75
C GLY A 50 -20.42 -12.59 21.86
N ASP A 51 -19.18 -12.28 22.28
CA ASP A 51 -18.29 -11.39 21.54
C ASP A 51 -17.55 -12.16 20.43
N PHE A 52 -18.25 -12.51 19.34
CA PHE A 52 -17.71 -13.33 18.25
C PHE A 52 -16.67 -12.66 17.36
N PHE A 53 -15.68 -13.45 16.94
CA PHE A 53 -14.55 -13.04 16.10
C PHE A 53 -14.92 -12.99 14.61
N ALA A 54 -15.72 -13.96 14.14
CA ALA A 54 -16.04 -14.08 12.73
C ALA A 54 -17.50 -14.42 12.49
N ILE A 55 -17.98 -14.12 11.29
CA ILE A 55 -19.25 -14.60 10.76
C ILE A 55 -18.96 -15.52 9.57
N TYR A 56 -19.59 -16.69 9.56
CA TYR A 56 -19.47 -17.68 8.50
C TYR A 56 -20.85 -17.99 7.92
N ARG A 57 -21.02 -17.79 6.61
CA ARG A 57 -22.24 -18.12 5.87
C ARG A 57 -21.90 -19.07 4.71
N PRO A 58 -22.02 -20.40 4.90
CA PRO A 58 -21.59 -21.41 3.92
C PRO A 58 -22.45 -21.50 2.65
N PHE A 59 -23.69 -21.01 2.70
CA PHE A 59 -24.63 -21.12 1.58
C PHE A 59 -25.26 -19.78 1.25
N TRP A 60 -25.43 -19.52 -0.05
CA TRP A 60 -26.04 -18.28 -0.53
C TRP A 60 -27.57 -18.26 -0.37
N ASN A 61 -28.21 -19.43 -0.26
CA ASN A 61 -29.66 -19.59 -0.19
C ASN A 61 -30.21 -19.78 1.24
N THR A 62 -29.35 -19.80 2.26
CA THR A 62 -29.76 -19.87 3.68
C THR A 62 -28.99 -18.84 4.52
N GLY A 63 -29.46 -18.48 5.71
CA GLY A 63 -28.74 -17.55 6.59
C GLY A 63 -28.76 -16.10 6.08
N GLY A 64 -29.75 -15.76 5.24
CA GLY A 64 -30.00 -14.43 4.69
C GLY A 64 -31.36 -13.84 5.11
N GLU A 65 -32.03 -14.45 6.08
CA GLU A 65 -33.40 -14.14 6.51
C GLU A 65 -33.51 -12.75 7.18
N MET A 66 -32.38 -12.19 7.64
CA MET A 66 -32.27 -10.83 8.17
C MET A 66 -32.24 -9.75 7.07
N GLY A 67 -32.23 -10.13 5.80
CA GLY A 67 -32.19 -9.22 4.66
C GLY A 67 -30.83 -8.53 4.50
N ASN A 68 -30.86 -7.27 4.04
CA ASN A 68 -29.66 -6.52 3.73
C ASN A 68 -28.82 -6.21 4.98
N TRP A 69 -27.51 -6.39 4.90
CA TRP A 69 -26.56 -6.01 5.93
C TRP A 69 -26.14 -4.56 5.73
N ASP A 70 -26.93 -3.65 6.26
CA ASP A 70 -26.72 -2.20 6.27
C ASP A 70 -26.19 -1.72 7.64
N ASP A 71 -26.07 -0.41 7.84
CA ASP A 71 -25.57 0.19 9.09
C ASP A 71 -26.42 -0.20 10.33
N GLU A 72 -27.72 -0.45 10.18
CA GLU A 72 -28.58 -0.88 11.30
C GLU A 72 -28.10 -2.21 11.88
N LEU A 73 -27.80 -3.20 11.04
CA LEU A 73 -27.26 -4.48 11.48
C LEU A 73 -25.77 -4.40 11.82
N ILE A 74 -24.99 -3.77 10.95
CA ILE A 74 -23.53 -3.71 11.07
C ILE A 74 -23.12 -2.95 12.34
N SER A 75 -23.85 -1.90 12.73
CA SER A 75 -23.59 -1.12 13.95
C SER A 75 -23.66 -1.95 15.24
N LEU A 76 -24.41 -3.05 15.23
CA LEU A 76 -24.66 -3.91 16.39
C LEU A 76 -23.64 -5.05 16.56
N LEU A 77 -22.72 -5.23 15.61
CA LEU A 77 -21.70 -6.27 15.72
C LEU A 77 -20.76 -6.01 16.93
N PRO A 78 -20.20 -7.05 17.57
CA PRO A 78 -19.22 -6.86 18.62
C PRO A 78 -17.91 -6.32 18.04
N ALA A 79 -17.15 -5.56 18.84
CA ALA A 79 -15.85 -5.00 18.43
C ALA A 79 -14.79 -6.09 18.12
N SER A 80 -15.00 -7.30 18.65
CA SER A 80 -14.17 -8.49 18.37
C SER A 80 -14.41 -9.07 16.99
N CYS A 81 -15.51 -8.73 16.30
CA CYS A 81 -15.78 -9.22 14.95
C CYS A 81 -14.77 -8.57 13.97
N LYS A 82 -13.96 -9.39 13.29
CA LYS A 82 -12.92 -8.95 12.35
C LYS A 82 -13.11 -9.44 10.93
N ILE A 83 -13.87 -10.50 10.72
CA ILE A 83 -14.09 -11.08 9.39
C ILE A 83 -15.51 -11.62 9.22
N TYR A 84 -16.09 -11.39 8.05
CA TYR A 84 -17.33 -12.01 7.59
C TYR A 84 -17.07 -12.69 6.24
N ALA A 85 -17.06 -14.03 6.25
CA ALA A 85 -16.95 -14.85 5.04
C ALA A 85 -18.32 -15.40 4.63
N SER A 86 -18.72 -15.13 3.40
CA SER A 86 -20.01 -15.55 2.84
C SER A 86 -19.85 -16.25 1.50
N ALA A 87 -20.70 -17.26 1.28
CA ALA A 87 -20.89 -17.89 -0.02
C ALA A 87 -21.46 -16.92 -1.07
N GLY A 88 -21.20 -17.24 -2.33
CA GLY A 88 -21.62 -16.45 -3.49
C GLY A 88 -20.56 -15.46 -3.99
N ALA A 89 -20.71 -15.01 -5.23
CA ALA A 89 -19.82 -14.01 -5.84
C ALA A 89 -20.28 -12.57 -5.57
N GLY A 90 -21.55 -12.27 -5.78
CA GLY A 90 -22.05 -10.90 -5.59
C GLY A 90 -22.47 -10.61 -4.15
N PHE A 91 -22.35 -9.34 -3.78
CA PHE A 91 -22.39 -8.87 -2.39
C PHE A 91 -23.23 -7.58 -2.24
N ASP A 92 -24.14 -7.30 -3.18
CA ASP A 92 -24.95 -6.06 -3.17
C ASP A 92 -25.92 -5.97 -1.98
N TRP A 93 -26.16 -7.09 -1.30
CA TRP A 93 -26.97 -7.18 -0.08
C TRP A 93 -26.20 -6.82 1.18
N VAL A 94 -24.89 -6.54 1.10
CA VAL A 94 -24.06 -6.18 2.25
C VAL A 94 -23.26 -4.90 1.98
N ASP A 95 -23.37 -3.94 2.89
CA ASP A 95 -22.56 -2.71 2.85
C ASP A 95 -21.14 -3.01 3.31
N THR A 96 -20.31 -3.39 2.34
CA THR A 96 -18.90 -3.73 2.58
C THR A 96 -18.07 -2.51 3.00
N ALA A 97 -18.52 -1.29 2.70
CA ALA A 97 -17.88 -0.06 3.15
C ALA A 97 -18.20 0.22 4.64
N ALA A 98 -19.44 -0.02 5.08
CA ALA A 98 -19.81 0.05 6.50
C ALA A 98 -19.06 -1.01 7.33
N LEU A 99 -18.93 -2.24 6.83
CA LEU A 99 -18.06 -3.25 7.44
C LEU A 99 -16.60 -2.78 7.53
N ALA A 100 -16.07 -2.20 6.44
CA ALA A 100 -14.70 -1.71 6.39
C ALA A 100 -14.42 -0.56 7.37
N LYS A 101 -15.37 0.38 7.54
CA LYS A 101 -15.27 1.47 8.54
C LYS A 101 -15.09 0.94 9.97
N ARG A 102 -15.55 -0.28 10.25
CA ARG A 102 -15.41 -0.96 11.54
C ARG A 102 -14.22 -1.93 11.60
N GLY A 103 -13.37 -1.95 10.57
CA GLY A 103 -12.24 -2.87 10.47
C GLY A 103 -12.63 -4.33 10.23
N ILE A 104 -13.81 -4.58 9.66
CA ILE A 104 -14.31 -5.93 9.37
C ILE A 104 -14.03 -6.27 7.91
N THR A 105 -13.23 -7.31 7.70
CA THR A 105 -12.95 -7.86 6.37
C THR A 105 -14.12 -8.68 5.87
N TYR A 106 -14.69 -8.31 4.72
CA TYR A 106 -15.71 -9.09 4.05
C TYR A 106 -15.08 -9.92 2.93
N CYS A 107 -15.34 -11.23 2.96
CA CYS A 107 -14.88 -12.18 1.94
C CYS A 107 -16.07 -12.79 1.23
N ASN A 108 -16.08 -12.70 -0.09
CA ASN A 108 -16.99 -13.48 -0.92
C ASN A 108 -16.34 -14.80 -1.32
N ALA A 109 -17.05 -15.62 -2.09
CA ALA A 109 -16.52 -16.88 -2.59
C ALA A 109 -16.55 -16.95 -4.13
N ALA A 110 -16.31 -15.82 -4.81
CA ALA A 110 -16.33 -15.74 -6.28
C ALA A 110 -15.39 -16.75 -6.95
N ALA A 111 -14.26 -17.07 -6.32
CA ALA A 111 -13.31 -18.06 -6.83
C ALA A 111 -13.93 -19.45 -7.02
N ALA A 112 -14.84 -19.85 -6.12
CA ALA A 112 -15.45 -21.17 -6.13
C ALA A 112 -16.43 -21.37 -7.30
N CYS A 113 -17.04 -20.29 -7.81
CA CYS A 113 -18.02 -20.35 -8.90
C CYS A 113 -17.52 -19.78 -10.22
N THR A 114 -16.25 -19.38 -10.31
CA THR A 114 -15.69 -18.75 -11.51
C THR A 114 -15.82 -19.65 -12.75
N GLU A 115 -15.53 -20.94 -12.63
CA GLU A 115 -15.69 -21.88 -13.75
C GLU A 115 -17.15 -22.03 -14.17
N SER A 116 -18.05 -22.29 -13.24
CA SER A 116 -19.47 -22.51 -13.54
C SER A 116 -20.11 -21.30 -14.21
N VAL A 117 -19.86 -20.09 -13.68
CA VAL A 117 -20.39 -18.86 -14.28
C VAL A 117 -19.80 -18.62 -15.67
N ALA A 118 -18.50 -18.87 -15.85
CA ALA A 118 -17.86 -18.71 -17.16
C ALA A 118 -18.41 -19.72 -18.19
N ASP A 119 -18.66 -20.97 -17.79
CA ASP A 119 -19.25 -21.99 -18.67
C ASP A 119 -20.68 -21.62 -19.07
N ALA A 120 -21.49 -21.13 -18.13
CA ALA A 120 -22.83 -20.64 -18.41
C ALA A 120 -22.80 -19.43 -19.36
N ALA A 121 -21.87 -18.49 -19.17
CA ALA A 121 -21.70 -17.36 -20.08
C ALA A 121 -21.30 -17.81 -21.49
N ILE A 122 -20.41 -18.79 -21.62
CA ILE A 122 -20.05 -19.38 -22.92
C ILE A 122 -21.26 -20.07 -23.57
N TRP A 123 -22.08 -20.80 -22.79
CA TRP A 123 -23.35 -21.33 -23.27
C TRP A 123 -24.27 -20.23 -23.79
N LEU A 124 -24.47 -19.15 -23.01
CA LEU A 124 -25.31 -18.03 -23.40
C LEU A 124 -24.81 -17.37 -24.69
N ILE A 125 -23.50 -17.12 -24.80
CA ILE A 125 -22.85 -16.60 -26.02
C ILE A 125 -23.17 -17.51 -27.21
N ILE A 126 -22.92 -18.82 -27.10
CA ILE A 126 -23.21 -19.76 -28.18
C ILE A 126 -24.71 -19.74 -28.52
N SER A 127 -25.59 -19.74 -27.51
CA SER A 127 -27.04 -19.74 -27.71
C SER A 127 -27.50 -18.50 -28.46
N VAL A 128 -27.01 -17.30 -28.12
CA VAL A 128 -27.42 -16.06 -28.82
C VAL A 128 -26.83 -15.93 -30.21
N PHE A 129 -25.65 -16.52 -30.48
CA PHE A 129 -25.08 -16.57 -31.83
C PHE A 129 -25.84 -17.55 -32.74
N ARG A 130 -26.36 -18.64 -32.15
CA ARG A 130 -26.97 -19.75 -32.88
C ARG A 130 -28.49 -19.85 -32.71
N ASN A 131 -29.11 -18.93 -31.98
CA ASN A 131 -30.52 -18.93 -31.58
C ASN A 131 -31.00 -20.30 -31.04
N LEU A 132 -30.21 -20.93 -30.16
CA LEU A 132 -30.50 -22.29 -29.69
C LEU A 132 -31.76 -22.36 -28.81
N SER A 133 -32.12 -21.28 -28.12
CA SER A 133 -33.39 -21.13 -27.39
C SER A 133 -34.60 -21.46 -28.27
N TRP A 134 -34.68 -20.86 -29.47
CA TRP A 134 -35.75 -21.11 -30.42
C TRP A 134 -35.78 -22.58 -30.86
N SER A 135 -34.63 -23.13 -31.22
CA SER A 135 -34.52 -24.53 -31.64
C SER A 135 -34.96 -25.50 -30.53
N SER A 136 -34.47 -25.29 -29.31
CA SER A 136 -34.78 -26.13 -28.14
C SER A 136 -36.26 -26.07 -27.80
N THR A 137 -36.84 -24.87 -27.77
CA THR A 137 -38.26 -24.66 -27.45
C THR A 137 -39.16 -25.27 -28.52
N ALA A 138 -38.84 -25.08 -29.80
CA ALA A 138 -39.58 -25.70 -30.90
C ALA A 138 -39.55 -27.24 -30.80
N ALA A 139 -38.37 -27.83 -30.58
CA ALA A 139 -38.23 -29.28 -30.44
C ALA A 139 -39.01 -29.83 -29.22
N ARG A 140 -38.91 -29.17 -28.06
CA ARG A 140 -39.60 -29.58 -26.83
C ARG A 140 -41.11 -29.44 -26.89
N SER A 141 -41.63 -28.57 -27.77
CA SER A 141 -43.07 -28.37 -27.91
C SER A 141 -43.82 -29.58 -28.48
N GLY A 142 -43.13 -30.49 -29.17
CA GLY A 142 -43.76 -31.60 -29.89
C GLY A 142 -44.60 -31.17 -31.09
N ASP A 143 -44.62 -29.88 -31.42
CA ASP A 143 -45.41 -29.29 -32.50
C ASP A 143 -44.61 -29.32 -33.81
N LYS A 144 -45.16 -30.02 -34.81
CA LYS A 144 -44.55 -30.20 -36.12
C LYS A 144 -44.29 -28.88 -36.84
N ASP A 145 -45.23 -27.94 -36.77
CA ASP A 145 -45.13 -26.68 -37.51
C ASP A 145 -44.09 -25.76 -36.86
N LYS A 146 -44.02 -25.72 -35.53
CA LYS A 146 -42.95 -25.01 -34.80
C LYS A 146 -41.57 -25.59 -35.11
N PHE A 147 -41.45 -26.92 -35.21
CA PHE A 147 -40.19 -27.57 -35.58
C PHE A 147 -39.74 -27.18 -37.00
N ILE A 148 -40.66 -27.24 -37.97
CA ILE A 148 -40.38 -26.85 -39.36
C ILE A 148 -40.02 -25.37 -39.47
N ASP A 149 -40.73 -24.50 -38.75
CA ASP A 149 -40.45 -23.06 -38.67
C ASP A 149 -39.02 -22.81 -38.19
N ALA A 150 -38.64 -23.38 -37.04
CA ALA A 150 -37.28 -23.23 -36.51
C ALA A 150 -36.21 -23.79 -37.45
N ASN A 151 -36.43 -24.99 -38.00
CA ASN A 151 -35.47 -25.64 -38.89
C ASN A 151 -35.18 -24.81 -40.16
N LYS A 152 -36.21 -24.19 -40.75
CA LYS A 152 -36.07 -23.39 -41.97
C LYS A 152 -35.52 -21.99 -41.71
N ASN A 153 -35.97 -21.36 -40.63
CA ASN A 153 -35.78 -19.92 -40.42
C ASN A 153 -34.62 -19.56 -39.48
N LEU A 154 -33.99 -20.53 -38.82
CA LEU A 154 -32.87 -20.29 -37.91
C LEU A 154 -31.54 -20.07 -38.64
N ALA A 155 -31.27 -20.81 -39.72
CA ALA A 155 -30.01 -20.72 -40.47
C ALA A 155 -29.73 -19.30 -41.04
N PRO A 156 -30.71 -18.57 -41.61
CA PRO A 156 -30.48 -17.21 -42.13
C PRO A 156 -30.12 -16.16 -41.07
N VAL A 157 -30.47 -16.39 -39.80
CA VAL A 157 -30.30 -15.41 -38.70
C VAL A 157 -29.21 -15.81 -37.69
N SER A 158 -28.54 -16.93 -37.91
CA SER A 158 -27.49 -17.45 -37.01
C SER A 158 -26.10 -17.20 -37.55
N ARG A 159 -25.12 -17.11 -36.65
CA ARG A 159 -23.69 -16.91 -36.97
C ARG A 159 -22.82 -17.80 -36.09
N ASN A 160 -21.64 -18.15 -36.58
CA ASN A 160 -20.62 -18.74 -35.72
C ASN A 160 -19.95 -17.63 -34.89
N PRO A 161 -19.59 -17.85 -33.62
CA PRO A 161 -18.87 -16.84 -32.83
C PRO A 161 -17.47 -16.48 -33.37
N SER A 162 -16.81 -17.43 -34.04
CA SER A 162 -15.45 -17.28 -34.58
C SER A 162 -15.28 -16.02 -35.43
N GLY A 163 -14.23 -15.26 -35.12
CA GLY A 163 -13.86 -14.00 -35.78
C GLY A 163 -14.62 -12.76 -35.32
N PHE A 164 -15.71 -12.91 -34.56
CA PHE A 164 -16.45 -11.78 -33.98
C PHE A 164 -15.78 -11.24 -32.71
N THR A 165 -16.05 -9.97 -32.40
CA THR A 165 -15.53 -9.30 -31.20
C THR A 165 -16.46 -9.47 -30.01
N LEU A 166 -15.94 -10.03 -28.93
CA LEU A 166 -16.57 -10.10 -27.62
C LEU A 166 -16.10 -8.91 -26.76
N GLY A 167 -17.03 -8.04 -26.40
CA GLY A 167 -16.82 -6.95 -25.45
C GLY A 167 -17.22 -7.38 -24.04
N ILE A 168 -16.30 -7.33 -23.08
CA ILE A 168 -16.58 -7.71 -21.68
C ILE A 168 -16.55 -6.46 -20.79
N ILE A 169 -17.67 -6.18 -20.12
CA ILE A 169 -17.75 -5.11 -19.11
C ILE A 169 -17.55 -5.74 -17.73
N GLY A 170 -16.43 -5.42 -17.08
CA GLY A 170 -15.95 -6.06 -15.86
C GLY A 170 -14.98 -7.20 -16.18
N PHE A 171 -13.68 -6.94 -16.08
CA PHE A 171 -12.60 -7.86 -16.44
C PHE A 171 -11.92 -8.44 -15.20
N GLY A 172 -12.73 -8.72 -14.17
CA GLY A 172 -12.34 -9.45 -12.97
C GLY A 172 -12.11 -10.95 -13.23
N ARG A 173 -12.16 -11.77 -12.18
CA ARG A 173 -11.89 -13.22 -12.28
C ARG A 173 -12.81 -13.93 -13.28
N ILE A 174 -14.12 -13.66 -13.21
CA ILE A 174 -15.13 -14.27 -14.10
C ILE A 174 -14.96 -13.75 -15.53
N GLY A 175 -14.86 -12.42 -15.72
CA GLY A 175 -14.67 -11.81 -17.04
C GLY A 175 -13.44 -12.34 -17.77
N ARG A 176 -12.30 -12.46 -17.09
CA ARG A 176 -11.08 -13.05 -17.67
C ARG A 176 -11.23 -14.52 -18.02
N ARG A 177 -11.93 -15.30 -17.20
CA ARG A 177 -12.16 -16.71 -17.52
C ARG A 177 -13.09 -16.90 -18.71
N ILE A 178 -14.09 -16.03 -18.86
CA ILE A 178 -14.95 -15.97 -20.07
C ILE A 178 -14.09 -15.62 -21.28
N ALA A 179 -13.26 -14.57 -21.19
CA ALA A 179 -12.36 -14.16 -22.26
C ALA A 179 -11.43 -15.29 -22.70
N GLU A 180 -10.84 -16.02 -21.74
CA GLU A 180 -9.98 -17.16 -22.03
C GLU A 180 -10.70 -18.25 -22.81
N LYS A 181 -11.89 -18.66 -22.38
CA LYS A 181 -12.69 -19.69 -23.07
C LYS A 181 -13.13 -19.20 -24.45
N ALA A 182 -13.60 -17.96 -24.57
CA ALA A 182 -14.05 -17.39 -25.84
C ALA A 182 -12.90 -17.23 -26.85
N TYR A 183 -11.74 -16.75 -26.41
CA TYR A 183 -10.56 -16.60 -27.25
C TYR A 183 -10.02 -17.96 -27.72
N LYS A 184 -9.76 -18.87 -26.78
CA LYS A 184 -9.07 -20.14 -27.08
C LYS A 184 -9.96 -21.19 -27.73
N ALA A 185 -11.26 -21.23 -27.40
CA ALA A 185 -12.16 -22.28 -27.88
C ALA A 185 -13.11 -21.82 -28.99
N LEU A 186 -13.38 -20.52 -29.09
CA LEU A 186 -14.35 -19.97 -30.04
C LEU A 186 -13.73 -19.01 -31.06
N ASP A 187 -12.42 -18.76 -31.02
CA ASP A 187 -11.68 -17.83 -31.89
C ASP A 187 -12.30 -16.41 -31.92
N MET A 188 -12.84 -15.96 -30.80
CA MET A 188 -13.38 -14.59 -30.68
C MET A 188 -12.25 -13.60 -30.38
N LYS A 189 -12.37 -12.37 -30.90
CA LYS A 189 -11.50 -11.25 -30.49
C LYS A 189 -11.99 -10.70 -29.16
N ILE A 190 -11.08 -10.36 -28.26
CA ILE A 190 -11.43 -9.89 -26.92
C ILE A 190 -11.15 -8.40 -26.80
N ILE A 191 -12.18 -7.63 -26.45
CA ILE A 191 -12.03 -6.27 -25.94
C ILE A 191 -12.71 -6.18 -24.57
N TYR A 192 -12.22 -5.32 -23.69
CA TYR A 192 -12.81 -5.19 -22.36
C TYR A 192 -12.80 -3.75 -21.84
N ASN A 193 -13.71 -3.49 -20.92
CA ASN A 193 -13.76 -2.26 -20.14
C ASN A 193 -13.84 -2.61 -18.66
N ASP A 194 -13.08 -1.87 -17.84
CA ASP A 194 -13.05 -1.97 -16.39
C ASP A 194 -12.62 -0.62 -15.81
N ILE A 195 -12.69 -0.45 -14.49
CA ILE A 195 -12.27 0.78 -13.79
C ILE A 195 -10.78 1.09 -13.96
N ALA A 196 -9.97 0.08 -14.27
CA ALA A 196 -8.54 0.20 -14.52
C ALA A 196 -8.10 -0.84 -15.56
N GLN A 197 -7.10 -0.49 -16.37
CA GLN A 197 -6.47 -1.41 -17.31
C GLN A 197 -5.70 -2.51 -16.54
N MET A 198 -5.80 -3.75 -17.02
CA MET A 198 -5.05 -4.88 -16.47
C MET A 198 -3.59 -4.83 -16.91
N PRO A 199 -2.66 -5.40 -16.12
CA PRO A 199 -1.27 -5.56 -16.54
C PRO A 199 -1.15 -6.37 -17.84
N SER A 200 -0.15 -6.05 -18.66
CA SER A 200 0.10 -6.71 -19.96
C SER A 200 0.23 -8.24 -19.84
N SER A 201 0.72 -8.74 -18.70
CA SER A 201 0.82 -10.18 -18.41
C SER A 201 -0.53 -10.92 -18.39
N LEU A 202 -1.64 -10.21 -18.21
CA LEU A 202 -3.00 -10.77 -18.30
C LEU A 202 -3.65 -10.51 -19.67
N GLU A 203 -3.22 -9.49 -20.41
CA GLU A 203 -3.78 -9.10 -21.71
C GLU A 203 -3.18 -9.90 -22.87
N GLU A 204 -1.86 -10.00 -22.95
CA GLU A 204 -1.13 -10.62 -24.06
C GLU A 204 -1.55 -12.08 -24.34
N PRO A 205 -1.74 -12.97 -23.33
CA PRO A 205 -2.12 -14.35 -23.58
C PRO A 205 -3.49 -14.52 -24.26
N LEU A 206 -4.34 -13.48 -24.19
CA LEU A 206 -5.69 -13.45 -24.73
C LEU A 206 -5.82 -12.48 -25.91
N ASN A 207 -4.73 -11.77 -26.27
CA ASN A 207 -4.78 -10.62 -27.17
C ASN A 207 -5.95 -9.68 -26.83
N ALA A 208 -6.15 -9.41 -25.54
CA ALA A 208 -7.27 -8.63 -25.04
C ALA A 208 -6.94 -7.14 -25.06
N GLU A 209 -7.81 -6.32 -25.65
CA GLU A 209 -7.61 -4.87 -25.72
C GLU A 209 -8.49 -4.12 -24.71
N PHE A 210 -7.89 -3.25 -23.90
CA PHE A 210 -8.62 -2.32 -23.06
C PHE A 210 -9.26 -1.19 -23.89
N LYS A 211 -10.53 -0.90 -23.63
CA LYS A 211 -11.31 0.14 -24.32
C LYS A 211 -12.09 0.97 -23.31
N SER A 212 -12.41 2.21 -23.69
CA SER A 212 -13.47 2.96 -23.00
C SER A 212 -14.83 2.27 -23.18
N SER A 213 -15.78 2.54 -22.29
CA SER A 213 -17.14 1.96 -22.37
C SER A 213 -17.80 2.26 -23.74
N ASP A 214 -17.69 3.49 -24.24
CA ASP A 214 -18.27 3.88 -25.52
C ASP A 214 -17.61 3.16 -26.71
N ALA A 215 -16.27 3.06 -26.71
CA ALA A 215 -15.55 2.34 -27.76
C ALA A 215 -15.89 0.84 -27.73
N LEU A 216 -15.97 0.22 -26.54
CA LEU A 216 -16.35 -1.17 -26.40
C LEU A 216 -17.74 -1.43 -26.98
N LEU A 217 -18.74 -0.61 -26.62
CA LEU A 217 -20.11 -0.77 -27.12
C LEU A 217 -20.16 -0.62 -28.65
N ALA A 218 -19.43 0.35 -29.21
CA ALA A 218 -19.39 0.58 -30.65
C ALA A 218 -18.63 -0.52 -31.43
N GLU A 219 -17.65 -1.19 -30.81
CA GLU A 219 -16.78 -2.17 -31.45
C GLU A 219 -17.19 -3.64 -31.22
N ALA A 220 -17.96 -3.94 -30.17
CA ALA A 220 -18.35 -5.30 -29.83
C ALA A 220 -19.53 -5.82 -30.70
N ASP A 221 -19.44 -7.08 -31.10
CA ASP A 221 -20.53 -7.80 -31.77
C ASP A 221 -21.39 -8.58 -30.76
N CYS A 222 -20.81 -8.93 -29.62
CA CYS A 222 -21.50 -9.44 -28.44
C CYS A 222 -20.91 -8.78 -27.21
N VAL A 223 -21.77 -8.24 -26.33
CA VAL A 223 -21.35 -7.65 -25.05
C VAL A 223 -21.73 -8.61 -23.93
N VAL A 224 -20.81 -8.85 -22.99
CA VAL A 224 -21.04 -9.61 -21.75
C VAL A 224 -20.89 -8.67 -20.56
N VAL A 225 -21.91 -8.63 -19.70
CA VAL A 225 -21.88 -7.88 -18.45
C VAL A 225 -21.45 -8.82 -17.32
N ALA A 226 -20.29 -8.54 -16.72
CA ALA A 226 -19.64 -9.34 -15.69
C ALA A 226 -19.08 -8.47 -14.53
N THR A 227 -19.77 -7.37 -14.21
CA THR A 227 -19.40 -6.39 -13.17
C THR A 227 -20.35 -6.40 -11.97
N PRO A 228 -19.92 -6.06 -10.75
CA PRO A 228 -20.82 -5.82 -9.62
C PRO A 228 -21.85 -4.71 -9.91
N PHE A 229 -22.98 -4.72 -9.19
CA PHE A 229 -23.95 -3.63 -9.26
C PHE A 229 -23.56 -2.52 -8.27
N ALA A 230 -23.29 -1.32 -8.79
CA ALA A 230 -22.83 -0.18 -8.00
C ALA A 230 -23.95 0.84 -7.68
N GLY A 231 -25.23 0.44 -7.82
CA GLY A 231 -26.38 1.32 -7.54
C GLY A 231 -26.99 1.99 -8.77
N GLU A 232 -26.33 1.91 -9.94
CA GLU A 232 -26.80 2.54 -11.18
C GLU A 232 -26.98 1.51 -12.31
N THR A 233 -27.97 1.76 -13.17
CA THR A 233 -28.20 0.97 -14.39
C THR A 233 -27.12 1.30 -15.43
N LEU A 234 -26.36 0.29 -15.83
CA LEU A 234 -25.24 0.41 -16.75
C LEU A 234 -25.70 0.54 -18.22
N LEU A 235 -26.68 -0.27 -18.65
CA LEU A 235 -27.19 -0.30 -20.02
C LEU A 235 -28.67 0.08 -20.04
N ASN A 236 -28.92 1.36 -20.30
CA ASN A 236 -30.23 1.93 -20.63
C ASN A 236 -30.33 2.18 -22.15
N LYS A 237 -31.41 2.83 -22.60
CA LYS A 237 -31.64 3.18 -24.01
C LYS A 237 -30.44 3.79 -24.71
N ALA A 238 -29.75 4.74 -24.06
CA ALA A 238 -28.58 5.39 -24.63
C ALA A 238 -27.42 4.40 -24.81
N GLY A 239 -27.10 3.62 -23.79
CA GLY A 239 -26.05 2.60 -23.85
C GLY A 239 -26.35 1.51 -24.88
N LEU A 240 -27.57 0.99 -24.88
CA LEU A 240 -28.01 -0.02 -25.85
C LEU A 240 -27.94 0.51 -27.28
N SER A 241 -28.31 1.77 -27.53
CA SER A 241 -28.26 2.38 -28.87
C SER A 241 -26.84 2.60 -29.43
N ARG A 242 -25.82 2.61 -28.56
CA ARG A 242 -24.41 2.69 -28.95
C ARG A 242 -23.85 1.34 -29.40
N MET A 243 -24.52 0.24 -29.08
CA MET A 243 -24.14 -1.07 -29.58
C MET A 243 -24.28 -1.13 -31.11
N LYS A 244 -23.50 -2.00 -31.75
CA LYS A 244 -23.67 -2.22 -33.19
C LYS A 244 -25.08 -2.71 -33.50
N ARG A 245 -25.63 -2.26 -34.64
CA ARG A 245 -26.86 -2.85 -35.15
C ARG A 245 -26.65 -4.34 -35.43
N GLY A 246 -27.49 -5.18 -34.84
CA GLY A 246 -27.38 -6.63 -34.87
C GLY A 246 -26.45 -7.22 -33.81
N ALA A 247 -25.93 -6.43 -32.86
CA ALA A 247 -25.15 -6.93 -31.73
C ALA A 247 -26.00 -7.83 -30.82
N LYS A 248 -25.31 -8.55 -29.93
CA LYS A 248 -25.91 -9.42 -28.91
C LYS A 248 -25.51 -8.96 -27.52
N LEU A 249 -26.33 -9.27 -26.53
CA LEU A 249 -26.08 -8.90 -25.14
C LEU A 249 -26.24 -10.11 -24.22
N VAL A 250 -25.26 -10.35 -23.34
CA VAL A 250 -25.30 -11.40 -22.34
C VAL A 250 -25.14 -10.79 -20.95
N ASN A 251 -26.01 -11.15 -20.02
CA ASN A 251 -25.91 -10.71 -18.63
C ASN A 251 -25.85 -11.90 -17.68
N ILE A 252 -24.72 -12.03 -16.98
CA ILE A 252 -24.47 -13.02 -15.93
C ILE A 252 -24.18 -12.37 -14.57
N ALA A 253 -24.34 -11.04 -14.49
CA ALA A 253 -23.98 -10.25 -13.34
C ALA A 253 -25.19 -9.98 -12.43
N ARG A 254 -25.91 -8.89 -12.70
CA ARG A 254 -27.13 -8.49 -11.98
C ARG A 254 -28.13 -7.92 -12.96
N GLY A 255 -29.41 -8.24 -12.78
CA GLY A 255 -30.46 -7.77 -13.66
C GLY A 255 -30.58 -6.25 -13.71
N LYS A 256 -30.47 -5.59 -12.55
CA LYS A 256 -30.53 -4.12 -12.43
C LYS A 256 -29.45 -3.34 -13.21
N LEU A 257 -28.42 -4.02 -13.73
CA LEU A 257 -27.43 -3.40 -14.61
C LEU A 257 -28.00 -3.06 -16.01
N ILE A 258 -29.14 -3.65 -16.38
CA ILE A 258 -29.78 -3.42 -17.68
C ILE A 258 -31.21 -2.96 -17.42
N ASN A 259 -31.64 -1.90 -18.10
CA ASN A 259 -33.05 -1.53 -18.14
C ASN A 259 -33.79 -2.53 -19.04
N GLU A 260 -34.66 -3.35 -18.47
CA GLU A 260 -35.30 -4.46 -19.18
C GLU A 260 -36.28 -3.97 -20.26
N ALA A 261 -36.97 -2.86 -20.01
CA ALA A 261 -37.88 -2.25 -20.99
C ALA A 261 -37.14 -1.72 -22.23
N ASP A 262 -36.01 -1.04 -22.03
CA ASP A 262 -35.16 -0.56 -23.11
C ASP A 262 -34.53 -1.74 -23.89
N LEU A 263 -34.17 -2.83 -23.19
CA LEU A 263 -33.69 -4.05 -23.83
C LEU A 263 -34.77 -4.68 -24.72
N VAL A 264 -36.02 -4.78 -24.24
CA VAL A 264 -37.16 -5.25 -25.03
C VAL A 264 -37.37 -4.39 -26.28
N GLU A 265 -37.26 -3.05 -26.19
CA GLU A 265 -37.34 -2.14 -27.34
C GLU A 265 -36.19 -2.39 -28.34
N ALA A 266 -34.95 -2.54 -27.85
CA ALA A 266 -33.78 -2.79 -28.68
C ALA A 266 -33.85 -4.14 -29.42
N LEU A 267 -34.37 -5.19 -28.77
CA LEU A 267 -34.59 -6.49 -29.38
C LEU A 267 -35.75 -6.47 -30.39
N SER A 268 -36.87 -5.83 -30.03
CA SER A 268 -38.06 -5.75 -30.90
C SER A 268 -37.80 -4.96 -32.18
N SER A 269 -36.99 -3.90 -32.09
CA SER A 269 -36.59 -3.09 -33.26
C SER A 269 -35.51 -3.75 -34.14
N GLY A 270 -34.93 -4.87 -33.69
CA GLY A 270 -33.80 -5.53 -34.34
C GLY A 270 -32.49 -4.74 -34.24
N HIS A 271 -32.42 -3.74 -33.36
CA HIS A 271 -31.14 -3.09 -33.04
C HIS A 271 -30.21 -4.10 -32.36
N LEU A 272 -30.71 -4.88 -31.41
CA LEU A 272 -30.05 -6.09 -30.93
C LEU A 272 -30.67 -7.32 -31.59
N SER A 273 -29.81 -8.25 -32.04
CA SER A 273 -30.27 -9.48 -32.70
C SER A 273 -30.61 -10.61 -31.72
N GLY A 274 -30.12 -10.55 -30.48
CA GLY A 274 -30.48 -11.50 -29.43
C GLY A 274 -29.88 -11.15 -28.06
N ALA A 275 -30.42 -11.78 -27.01
CA ALA A 275 -29.95 -11.60 -25.65
C ALA A 275 -29.90 -12.92 -24.86
N GLY A 276 -28.95 -13.06 -23.95
CA GLY A 276 -28.79 -14.21 -23.06
C GLY A 276 -28.74 -13.75 -21.61
N LEU A 277 -29.75 -14.10 -20.82
CA LEU A 277 -29.94 -13.56 -19.49
C LEU A 277 -29.96 -14.69 -18.46
N ASP A 278 -29.01 -14.66 -17.53
CA ASP A 278 -29.09 -15.43 -16.28
C ASP A 278 -29.86 -14.67 -15.19
N VAL A 279 -29.92 -13.34 -15.33
CA VAL A 279 -30.42 -12.41 -14.32
C VAL A 279 -31.41 -11.38 -14.88
N PHE A 280 -32.35 -10.91 -14.05
CA PHE A 280 -33.48 -10.05 -14.44
C PHE A 280 -33.70 -8.85 -13.52
N GLU A 281 -34.21 -7.74 -14.05
CA GLU A 281 -34.34 -6.49 -13.29
C GLU A 281 -35.22 -6.66 -12.04
N ASN A 282 -36.29 -7.46 -12.16
CA ASN A 282 -37.30 -7.70 -11.14
C ASN A 282 -37.36 -9.17 -10.68
N GLU A 283 -36.20 -9.83 -10.55
CA GLU A 283 -36.13 -11.22 -10.06
C GLU A 283 -37.00 -11.47 -8.81
N PRO A 284 -37.76 -12.59 -8.77
CA PRO A 284 -37.78 -13.70 -9.72
C PRO A 284 -38.75 -13.52 -10.90
N TYR A 285 -39.31 -12.33 -11.11
CA TYR A 285 -40.28 -12.06 -12.18
C TYR A 285 -39.58 -11.61 -13.46
N ILE A 286 -39.89 -12.29 -14.57
CA ILE A 286 -39.33 -12.03 -15.90
C ILE A 286 -40.36 -11.27 -16.75
N SER A 287 -39.94 -10.30 -17.56
CA SER A 287 -40.80 -9.63 -18.55
C SER A 287 -41.58 -10.64 -19.41
N PRO A 288 -42.92 -10.51 -19.50
CA PRO A 288 -43.75 -11.30 -20.40
C PRO A 288 -43.37 -11.18 -21.88
N GLU A 289 -42.75 -10.07 -22.27
CA GLU A 289 -42.25 -9.82 -23.62
C GLU A 289 -41.01 -10.67 -23.89
N LEU A 290 -40.02 -10.65 -22.99
CA LEU A 290 -38.80 -11.48 -23.11
C LEU A 290 -39.14 -12.98 -23.19
N LEU A 291 -40.11 -13.45 -22.38
CA LEU A 291 -40.57 -14.85 -22.39
C LEU A 291 -41.11 -15.32 -23.76
N LYS A 292 -41.56 -14.40 -24.62
CA LYS A 292 -42.13 -14.72 -25.94
C LYS A 292 -41.10 -14.60 -27.06
N MET A 293 -39.94 -14.00 -26.82
CA MET A 293 -38.94 -13.72 -27.85
C MET A 293 -38.12 -14.96 -28.21
N LYS A 294 -38.12 -15.32 -29.51
CA LYS A 294 -37.36 -16.46 -30.04
C LYS A 294 -35.84 -16.28 -29.95
N ASN A 295 -35.38 -15.03 -29.95
CA ASN A 295 -33.97 -14.64 -29.95
C ASN A 295 -33.43 -14.32 -28.54
N VAL A 296 -34.12 -14.77 -27.49
CA VAL A 296 -33.72 -14.59 -26.09
C VAL A 296 -33.54 -15.95 -25.43
N GLU A 297 -32.37 -16.16 -24.81
CA GLU A 297 -32.06 -17.30 -23.95
C GLU A 297 -32.18 -16.86 -22.49
N LEU A 298 -32.88 -17.65 -21.68
CA LEU A 298 -33.21 -17.31 -20.30
C LEU A 298 -32.80 -18.45 -19.36
N LEU A 299 -32.03 -18.13 -18.33
CA LEU A 299 -31.70 -19.03 -17.23
C LEU A 299 -32.31 -18.51 -15.93
N SER A 300 -32.44 -19.38 -14.92
CA SER A 300 -33.11 -19.06 -13.64
C SER A 300 -32.09 -18.69 -12.55
N HIS A 301 -31.22 -17.72 -12.84
CA HIS A 301 -30.10 -17.30 -11.99
C HIS A 301 -29.27 -18.45 -11.40
N ASN A 302 -28.81 -19.33 -12.28
CA ASN A 302 -28.11 -20.56 -11.92
C ASN A 302 -26.76 -20.72 -12.62
N ALA A 303 -26.24 -19.68 -13.27
CA ALA A 303 -24.91 -19.70 -13.89
C ALA A 303 -23.81 -20.19 -12.91
N GLY A 304 -23.86 -19.78 -11.65
CA GLY A 304 -22.91 -20.22 -10.61
C GLY A 304 -23.33 -21.47 -9.83
N ALA A 305 -24.46 -22.10 -10.15
CA ALA A 305 -25.03 -23.18 -9.35
C ALA A 305 -24.50 -24.54 -9.83
N SER A 306 -23.38 -24.97 -9.24
CA SER A 306 -22.84 -26.33 -9.40
C SER A 306 -22.48 -26.95 -8.06
N LEU A 307 -22.42 -28.29 -8.00
CA LEU A 307 -21.94 -28.99 -6.82
C LEU A 307 -20.53 -28.53 -6.46
N ASP A 308 -19.65 -28.33 -7.44
CA ASP A 308 -18.28 -27.84 -7.24
C ASP A 308 -18.25 -26.45 -6.61
N SER A 309 -19.13 -25.54 -7.05
CA SER A 309 -19.25 -24.20 -6.46
C SER A 309 -19.71 -24.27 -5.01
N HIS A 310 -20.68 -25.13 -4.72
CA HIS A 310 -21.21 -25.32 -3.38
C HIS A 310 -20.18 -25.95 -2.42
N ILE A 311 -19.42 -26.95 -2.86
CA ILE A 311 -18.27 -27.51 -2.12
C ILE A 311 -17.22 -26.41 -1.90
N GLY A 312 -16.93 -25.62 -2.93
CA GLY A 312 -15.95 -24.53 -2.86
C GLY A 312 -16.37 -23.39 -1.94
N PHE A 313 -17.67 -23.06 -1.85
CA PHE A 313 -18.19 -22.03 -0.94
C PHE A 313 -17.94 -22.36 0.52
N GLU A 314 -18.27 -23.59 0.95
CA GLU A 314 -17.97 -24.06 2.30
C GLU A 314 -16.47 -24.01 2.59
N LYS A 315 -15.67 -24.58 1.68
CA LYS A 315 -14.22 -24.65 1.81
C LYS A 315 -13.61 -23.25 1.96
N LEU A 316 -13.86 -22.38 1.00
CA LEU A 316 -13.25 -21.05 0.94
C LEU A 316 -13.71 -20.16 2.08
N GLY A 317 -14.95 -20.27 2.53
CA GLY A 317 -15.43 -19.53 3.70
C GLY A 317 -14.68 -19.90 4.98
N MET A 318 -14.48 -21.20 5.23
CA MET A 318 -13.66 -21.67 6.36
C MET A 318 -12.19 -21.27 6.22
N GLU A 319 -11.61 -21.45 5.03
CA GLU A 319 -10.21 -21.12 4.76
C GLU A 319 -9.93 -19.62 4.92
N ASN A 320 -10.83 -18.74 4.46
CA ASN A 320 -10.70 -17.29 4.70
C ASN A 320 -10.62 -16.96 6.18
N ILE A 321 -11.51 -17.54 7.00
CA ILE A 321 -11.55 -17.27 8.45
C ILE A 321 -10.31 -17.83 9.14
N MET A 322 -9.89 -19.05 8.81
CA MET A 322 -8.68 -19.65 9.37
C MET A 322 -7.41 -18.89 8.98
N GLU A 323 -7.29 -18.49 7.72
CA GLU A 323 -6.14 -17.74 7.23
C GLU A 323 -6.08 -16.36 7.89
N PHE A 324 -7.20 -15.65 7.91
CA PHE A 324 -7.29 -14.34 8.56
C PHE A 324 -6.98 -14.42 10.06
N TRP A 325 -7.44 -15.47 10.74
CA TRP A 325 -7.12 -15.70 12.14
C TRP A 325 -5.62 -15.94 12.39
N LYS A 326 -4.93 -16.59 11.45
CA LYS A 326 -3.49 -16.88 11.56
C LYS A 326 -2.60 -15.69 11.17
N THR A 327 -2.98 -14.96 10.12
CA THR A 327 -2.08 -14.02 9.44
C THR A 327 -2.60 -12.59 9.38
N GLY A 328 -3.85 -12.35 9.79
CA GLY A 328 -4.55 -11.08 9.59
C GLY A 328 -4.93 -10.80 8.13
N LYS A 329 -4.69 -11.73 7.21
CA LYS A 329 -5.00 -11.60 5.78
C LYS A 329 -5.99 -12.68 5.35
N ALA A 330 -7.02 -12.32 4.59
CA ALA A 330 -7.96 -13.27 4.01
C ALA A 330 -7.55 -13.65 2.58
N ILE A 331 -8.07 -14.78 2.09
CA ILE A 331 -7.76 -15.32 0.75
C ILE A 331 -8.52 -14.56 -0.35
N SER A 332 -9.75 -14.15 -0.06
CA SER A 332 -10.67 -13.53 -1.03
C SER A 332 -11.41 -12.30 -0.46
N PRO A 333 -10.69 -11.32 0.13
CA PRO A 333 -11.32 -10.11 0.61
C PRO A 333 -11.79 -9.25 -0.57
N VAL A 334 -12.99 -8.67 -0.47
CA VAL A 334 -13.50 -7.72 -1.48
C VAL A 334 -13.45 -6.27 -1.02
N ASN A 335 -13.35 -6.02 0.28
CA ASN A 335 -13.30 -4.68 0.86
C ASN A 335 -11.96 -4.34 1.53
N ALA A 336 -10.92 -5.17 1.34
CA ALA A 336 -9.60 -4.91 1.93
C ALA A 336 -8.99 -3.55 1.53
N HIS A 337 -9.34 -3.03 0.35
CA HIS A 337 -8.94 -1.70 -0.12
C HIS A 337 -9.71 -0.56 0.55
N LEU A 338 -10.92 -0.83 1.07
CA LEU A 338 -11.76 0.14 1.79
C LEU A 338 -11.48 0.14 3.28
N ILE A 339 -11.06 -1.02 3.81
CA ILE A 339 -10.49 -1.07 5.15
C ILE A 339 -9.28 -0.17 5.04
N LYS A 340 -9.33 0.97 5.73
CA LYS A 340 -8.15 1.75 5.97
C LYS A 340 -7.19 0.77 6.61
N GLN A 341 -6.29 0.21 5.81
CA GLN A 341 -5.08 -0.36 6.32
C GLN A 341 -4.47 0.83 7.03
N SER A 342 -4.73 0.86 8.33
CA SER A 342 -3.74 1.19 9.32
C SER A 342 -2.40 0.95 8.66
N LYS A 343 -1.79 2.03 8.15
CA LYS A 343 -0.45 1.91 7.59
C LYS A 343 0.51 1.43 8.68
N PHE A 344 0.09 1.44 9.96
CA PHE A 344 0.87 1.03 11.12
C PHE A 344 0.01 0.40 12.24
N GLY A 345 -0.29 -0.90 12.16
CA GLY A 345 -1.07 -1.57 13.21
C GLY A 345 -1.31 -3.05 12.94
N GLY A 346 -0.61 -3.89 13.71
CA GLY A 346 -0.67 -5.36 13.69
C GLY A 346 0.62 -6.04 13.22
N ASN A 347 1.37 -5.43 12.29
CA ASN A 347 2.60 -5.99 11.72
C ASN A 347 3.88 -5.18 12.02
N VAL A 348 3.77 -4.02 12.68
CA VAL A 348 4.96 -3.20 12.99
C VAL A 348 5.69 -3.80 14.18
N ARG A 349 7.01 -3.95 14.06
CA ARG A 349 7.89 -4.36 15.16
C ARG A 349 8.86 -3.24 15.46
N ALA A 350 9.10 -3.01 16.74
CA ALA A 350 10.19 -2.17 17.23
C ALA A 350 11.41 -3.01 17.59
N TYR A 351 12.59 -2.43 17.46
CA TYR A 351 13.85 -3.00 17.96
C TYR A 351 14.65 -1.89 18.64
N ILE A 352 15.06 -2.13 19.89
CA ILE A 352 15.84 -1.15 20.67
C ILE A 352 17.25 -1.69 20.81
N SER A 353 18.24 -0.96 20.28
CA SER A 353 19.65 -1.34 20.31
C SER A 353 20.53 -0.16 20.70
N GLY A 354 21.70 -0.41 21.28
CA GLY A 354 22.71 0.60 21.56
C GLY A 354 23.92 0.02 22.28
N LEU A 355 24.68 0.89 22.95
CA LEU A 355 25.81 0.52 23.79
C LEU A 355 25.47 0.79 25.25
N ASP A 356 25.76 -0.17 26.13
CA ASP A 356 25.67 0.03 27.58
C ASP A 356 26.82 0.87 28.14
N SER A 357 26.89 1.02 29.46
CA SER A 357 27.93 1.83 30.13
C SER A 357 29.34 1.31 29.93
N ASP A 358 29.51 0.03 29.59
CA ASP A 358 30.81 -0.59 29.34
C ASP A 358 31.18 -0.54 27.84
N GLY A 359 30.33 0.06 27.00
CA GLY A 359 30.50 0.11 25.55
C GLY A 359 30.12 -1.20 24.85
N THR A 360 29.37 -2.08 25.51
CA THR A 360 28.96 -3.38 24.94
C THR A 360 27.64 -3.24 24.17
N VAL A 361 27.55 -3.86 22.99
CA VAL A 361 26.32 -3.95 22.22
C VAL A 361 25.22 -4.65 23.01
N VAL A 362 24.07 -3.99 23.12
CA VAL A 362 22.91 -4.49 23.84
C VAL A 362 21.63 -4.21 23.06
N PHE A 363 20.72 -5.18 23.07
CA PHE A 363 19.34 -5.03 22.65
C PHE A 363 18.42 -5.13 23.86
N ILE A 364 17.26 -4.48 23.80
CA ILE A 364 16.20 -4.66 24.80
C ILE A 364 15.03 -5.40 24.17
N GLY A 365 14.68 -6.56 24.72
CA GLY A 365 13.57 -7.39 24.28
C GLY A 365 12.21 -6.91 24.80
N ALA A 366 11.13 -7.52 24.29
CA ALA A 366 9.75 -7.09 24.57
C ALA A 366 9.35 -7.08 26.05
N SER A 367 9.99 -7.89 26.91
CA SER A 367 9.75 -7.88 28.36
C SER A 367 10.70 -6.98 29.14
N GLY A 368 11.49 -6.14 28.47
CA GLY A 368 12.52 -5.30 29.09
C GLY A 368 13.83 -6.04 29.41
N ASN A 369 13.98 -7.29 28.96
CA ASN A 369 15.20 -8.06 29.19
C ASN A 369 16.34 -7.56 28.29
N LEU A 370 17.55 -7.52 28.84
CA LEU A 370 18.75 -7.18 28.08
C LEU A 370 19.25 -8.41 27.31
N VAL A 371 19.58 -8.21 26.04
CA VAL A 371 20.13 -9.24 25.14
C VAL A 371 21.49 -8.76 24.66
N TYR A 372 22.53 -9.56 24.95
CA TYR A 372 23.92 -9.27 24.60
C TYR A 372 24.37 -10.24 23.50
N PRO A 373 24.16 -9.90 22.21
CA PRO A 373 24.50 -10.77 21.10
C PRO A 373 26.00 -11.02 21.03
N LYS A 374 26.40 -12.23 20.60
CA LYS A 374 27.80 -12.66 20.53
C LYS A 374 28.16 -13.14 19.13
N SER A 375 29.26 -12.61 18.59
CA SER A 375 29.86 -13.09 17.33
C SER A 375 30.57 -14.43 17.49
N GLY A 376 30.88 -14.83 18.72
CA GLY A 376 31.71 -16.01 19.01
C GLY A 376 33.16 -15.85 18.55
N GLY A 377 33.65 -14.61 18.40
CA GLY A 377 34.99 -14.31 17.86
C GLY A 377 35.05 -14.32 16.33
N SER A 378 33.90 -14.37 15.65
CA SER A 378 33.84 -14.36 14.19
C SER A 378 34.17 -12.98 13.62
N LYS A 379 35.14 -12.93 12.70
CA LYS A 379 35.43 -11.73 11.87
C LYS A 379 34.47 -11.55 10.69
N VAL A 380 33.55 -12.49 10.49
CA VAL A 380 32.46 -12.40 9.50
C VAL A 380 31.14 -12.13 10.25
N PRO A 381 30.26 -11.26 9.75
CA PRO A 381 28.98 -10.97 10.40
C PRO A 381 28.17 -12.25 10.69
N VAL A 382 27.75 -12.40 11.94
CA VAL A 382 26.91 -13.50 12.43
C VAL A 382 25.53 -12.94 12.74
N GLU A 383 24.48 -13.54 12.19
CA GLU A 383 23.11 -13.10 12.40
C GLU A 383 22.69 -13.26 13.87
N ILE A 384 22.06 -12.23 14.42
CA ILE A 384 21.45 -12.27 15.75
C ILE A 384 20.13 -13.05 15.65
N LYS A 385 20.08 -14.21 16.31
CA LYS A 385 18.89 -15.08 16.32
C LYS A 385 18.07 -14.99 17.60
N ASP A 386 18.52 -14.15 18.54
CA ASP A 386 17.81 -13.87 19.78
C ASP A 386 16.47 -13.19 19.50
N ASN A 387 15.49 -13.38 20.39
CA ASN A 387 14.20 -12.72 20.29
C ASN A 387 14.30 -11.25 20.73
N ILE A 388 14.65 -10.38 19.79
CA ILE A 388 14.87 -8.93 20.00
C ILE A 388 13.74 -8.05 19.46
N ALA A 389 12.74 -8.64 18.80
CA ALA A 389 11.60 -7.90 18.25
C ALA A 389 10.56 -7.57 19.32
N ILE A 390 10.05 -6.34 19.28
CA ILE A 390 8.98 -5.84 20.15
C ILE A 390 7.75 -5.57 19.29
N PRO A 391 6.71 -6.43 19.30
CA PRO A 391 5.51 -6.19 18.53
C PRO A 391 4.77 -4.93 19.00
N LEU A 392 4.45 -4.03 18.07
CA LEU A 392 3.60 -2.87 18.39
C LEU A 392 2.13 -3.29 18.48
N PRO A 393 1.34 -2.62 19.34
CA PRO A 393 -0.09 -2.81 19.40
C PRO A 393 -0.79 -2.28 18.14
N ALA A 394 -2.10 -2.46 18.05
CA ALA A 394 -2.87 -1.98 16.90
C ALA A 394 -2.81 -0.44 16.79
N GLN A 395 -3.07 0.08 15.59
CA GLN A 395 -3.07 1.54 15.36
C GLN A 395 -3.96 2.27 16.37
N GLY A 396 -3.45 3.37 16.91
CA GLY A 396 -4.14 4.19 17.92
C GLY A 396 -3.99 3.66 19.35
N GLN A 397 -3.28 2.55 19.55
CA GLN A 397 -2.85 2.08 20.86
C GLN A 397 -1.38 2.45 21.11
N THR A 398 -1.05 2.63 22.39
CA THR A 398 0.30 2.96 22.84
C THR A 398 0.92 1.72 23.48
N LEU A 399 2.19 1.46 23.16
CA LEU A 399 3.05 0.57 23.94
C LEU A 399 3.90 1.42 24.87
N GLU A 400 3.75 1.21 26.16
CA GLU A 400 4.64 1.81 27.16
C GLU A 400 5.80 0.87 27.44
N PHE A 401 7.00 1.44 27.51
CA PHE A 401 8.24 0.69 27.69
C PHE A 401 9.24 1.50 28.50
N THR A 402 9.89 0.87 29.48
CA THR A 402 10.95 1.50 30.27
C THR A 402 12.31 1.00 29.78
N VAL A 403 13.18 1.90 29.36
CA VAL A 403 14.59 1.59 29.09
C VAL A 403 15.31 1.42 30.43
N PRO A 404 15.79 0.21 30.79
CA PRO A 404 16.22 -0.09 32.16
C PRO A 404 17.67 0.33 32.46
N ILE A 405 18.42 0.78 31.45
CA ILE A 405 19.83 1.15 31.55
C ILE A 405 20.10 2.48 30.85
N SER A 406 21.21 3.13 31.20
CA SER A 406 21.77 4.18 30.34
C SER A 406 22.28 3.54 29.05
N MET A 407 22.04 4.20 27.92
CA MET A 407 22.45 3.73 26.60
C MET A 407 23.03 4.89 25.79
N SER A 408 24.17 4.65 25.16
CA SER A 408 24.75 5.56 24.17
C SER A 408 24.63 4.95 22.77
N SER A 409 24.67 5.80 21.73
CA SER A 409 24.53 5.36 20.33
C SER A 409 23.28 4.49 20.11
N GLY A 410 22.19 4.86 20.78
CA GLY A 410 20.94 4.11 20.79
C GLY A 410 20.13 4.35 19.52
N ARG A 411 19.40 3.32 19.09
CA ARG A 411 18.40 3.40 18.02
C ARG A 411 17.15 2.63 18.41
N VAL A 412 16.00 3.23 18.14
CA VAL A 412 14.69 2.58 18.15
C VAL A 412 14.25 2.43 16.70
N TYR A 413 14.39 1.23 16.16
CA TYR A 413 13.94 0.88 14.82
C TYR A 413 12.46 0.55 14.83
N PHE A 414 11.77 0.85 13.73
CA PHE A 414 10.41 0.40 13.44
C PHE A 414 10.38 -0.19 12.04
N ALA A 415 9.74 -1.35 11.88
CA ALA A 415 9.65 -2.03 10.59
C ALA A 415 8.30 -2.72 10.40
N ASN A 416 7.82 -2.75 9.16
CA ASN A 416 6.58 -3.43 8.78
C ASN A 416 6.75 -4.96 8.60
N GLU A 417 7.99 -5.45 8.59
CA GLU A 417 8.37 -6.87 8.52
C GLU A 417 9.54 -7.12 9.50
N ASP A 418 10.15 -8.30 9.48
CA ASP A 418 11.30 -8.59 10.33
C ASP A 418 12.57 -7.86 9.85
N LEU A 419 13.26 -7.18 10.76
CA LEU A 419 14.61 -6.69 10.53
C LEU A 419 15.63 -7.71 11.01
N HIS A 420 16.70 -7.85 10.23
CA HIS A 420 17.82 -8.72 10.53
C HIS A 420 19.02 -7.89 10.94
N PHE A 421 19.64 -8.28 12.05
CA PHE A 421 20.82 -7.63 12.62
C PHE A 421 21.94 -8.66 12.69
N PHE A 422 23.19 -8.20 12.62
CA PHE A 422 24.36 -9.08 12.70
C PHE A 422 25.37 -8.52 13.71
N VAL A 423 26.23 -9.37 14.24
CA VAL A 423 27.37 -8.98 15.08
C VAL A 423 28.67 -9.54 14.53
N VAL A 424 29.76 -8.79 14.71
CA VAL A 424 31.11 -9.17 14.26
C VAL A 424 32.13 -8.83 15.33
N ASP A 425 33.18 -9.64 15.48
CA ASP A 425 34.27 -9.34 16.40
C ASP A 425 35.18 -8.23 15.83
N ILE A 426 35.18 -7.07 16.48
CA ILE A 426 35.97 -5.89 16.10
C ILE A 426 37.35 -5.84 16.80
N GLY A 427 37.74 -6.90 17.51
CA GLY A 427 39.04 -7.05 18.19
C GLY A 427 39.05 -6.54 19.62
N THR A 428 38.21 -5.56 19.94
CA THR A 428 37.98 -5.06 21.31
C THR A 428 36.66 -5.55 21.92
N GLY A 429 35.88 -6.34 21.16
CA GLY A 429 34.55 -6.82 21.57
C GLY A 429 33.67 -7.16 20.36
N ASP A 430 32.38 -7.35 20.61
CA ASP A 430 31.37 -7.54 19.55
C ASP A 430 30.85 -6.18 19.07
N GLY A 431 30.90 -5.93 17.76
CA GLY A 431 30.33 -4.76 17.09
C GLY A 431 29.03 -5.10 16.36
N LEU A 432 28.06 -4.18 16.43
CA LEU A 432 26.77 -4.31 15.75
C LEU A 432 26.91 -3.93 14.27
N VAL A 433 26.48 -4.84 13.38
CA VAL A 433 26.27 -4.56 11.97
C VAL A 433 24.78 -4.24 11.81
N GLN A 434 24.52 -2.97 11.53
CA GLN A 434 23.17 -2.42 11.34
C GLN A 434 22.58 -2.89 9.99
N PRO A 435 21.24 -2.91 9.85
CA PRO A 435 20.59 -3.15 8.56
C PRO A 435 21.09 -2.17 7.50
N SER A 436 21.52 -2.68 6.35
CA SER A 436 22.09 -1.85 5.30
C SER A 436 21.05 -1.47 4.24
N VAL A 437 20.92 -0.17 3.98
CA VAL A 437 20.08 0.34 2.88
C VAL A 437 20.81 0.43 1.55
N THR A 438 22.13 0.34 1.56
CA THR A 438 23.00 0.40 0.38
C THR A 438 23.34 -1.00 -0.13
N ASN A 439 23.44 -2.01 0.73
CA ASN A 439 23.60 -3.38 0.27
C ASN A 439 22.24 -3.98 -0.13
N LEU A 440 21.92 -4.03 -1.43
CA LEU A 440 20.67 -4.63 -1.93
C LEU A 440 20.55 -6.15 -1.68
N GLN A 441 21.63 -6.81 -1.26
CA GLN A 441 21.61 -8.22 -0.82
C GLN A 441 21.35 -8.37 0.69
N ASP A 442 21.29 -7.26 1.44
CA ASP A 442 20.88 -7.29 2.84
C ASP A 442 19.42 -7.79 2.92
N PRO A 443 19.12 -8.76 3.81
CA PRO A 443 17.75 -9.28 3.96
C PRO A 443 16.73 -8.19 4.34
N SER A 444 17.18 -7.09 4.94
CA SER A 444 16.35 -5.95 5.33
C SER A 444 16.24 -4.86 4.25
N ALA A 445 16.92 -5.01 3.10
CA ALA A 445 16.94 -3.99 2.05
C ALA A 445 15.54 -3.72 1.45
N GLY A 446 14.72 -4.77 1.30
CA GLY A 446 13.35 -4.67 0.79
C GLY A 446 12.28 -4.32 1.82
N VAL A 447 12.64 -4.28 3.11
CA VAL A 447 11.70 -4.02 4.22
C VAL A 447 11.45 -2.52 4.33
N ASP A 448 10.22 -2.13 4.64
CA ASP A 448 9.85 -0.74 4.98
C ASP A 448 10.12 -0.50 6.47
N TRP A 449 11.17 0.27 6.76
CA TRP A 449 11.65 0.56 8.11
C TRP A 449 12.27 1.95 8.23
N GLY A 450 12.53 2.36 9.46
CA GLY A 450 13.23 3.59 9.83
C GLY A 450 13.54 3.58 11.32
N PHE A 451 14.18 4.63 11.83
CA PHE A 451 14.60 4.67 13.23
C PHE A 451 14.62 6.08 13.81
N VAL A 452 14.50 6.13 15.13
CA VAL A 452 14.87 7.26 15.97
C VAL A 452 16.21 6.97 16.61
N GLU A 453 17.13 7.92 16.56
CA GLU A 453 18.40 7.84 17.29
C GLU A 453 18.23 8.48 18.66
N PHE A 454 18.92 7.93 19.66
CA PHE A 454 18.95 8.52 20.98
C PHE A 454 20.25 8.23 21.73
N THR A 455 20.60 9.11 22.66
CA THR A 455 21.58 8.85 23.71
C THR A 455 20.97 9.24 25.04
N TYR A 456 20.90 8.28 25.97
CA TYR A 456 20.41 8.47 27.32
C TYR A 456 21.51 8.11 28.31
N THR A 457 22.19 9.13 28.82
CA THR A 457 23.32 8.96 29.74
C THR A 457 23.27 10.05 30.80
N ASN A 458 23.70 9.74 32.03
CA ASN A 458 23.74 10.70 33.13
C ASN A 458 22.39 11.41 33.40
N GLY A 459 21.28 10.73 33.14
CA GLY A 459 19.93 11.26 33.34
C GLY A 459 19.45 12.25 32.26
N VAL A 460 20.24 12.48 31.21
CA VAL A 460 19.90 13.38 30.10
C VAL A 460 19.69 12.55 28.83
N LEU A 461 18.61 12.85 28.11
CA LEU A 461 18.28 12.29 26.81
C LEU A 461 18.61 13.30 25.71
N TYR A 462 19.17 12.82 24.61
CA TYR A 462 19.15 13.48 23.31
C TYR A 462 18.52 12.52 22.31
N ALA A 463 17.56 12.97 21.50
CA ALA A 463 16.95 12.14 20.46
C ALA A 463 16.64 12.95 19.19
N ASN A 464 16.74 12.27 18.04
CA ASN A 464 16.52 12.86 16.71
C ASN A 464 15.90 11.82 15.75
N ILE A 465 15.12 12.33 14.79
CA ILE A 465 14.76 11.59 13.59
C ILE A 465 15.75 12.02 12.51
N SER A 466 16.31 11.05 11.79
CA SER A 466 17.33 11.30 10.78
C SER A 466 16.93 10.75 9.42
N TYR A 467 17.08 11.58 8.39
CA TYR A 467 16.98 11.24 6.97
C TYR A 467 18.33 11.39 6.27
N VAL A 468 19.43 11.49 7.04
CA VAL A 468 20.80 11.58 6.53
C VAL A 468 21.15 10.37 5.66
N ASP A 469 20.68 9.19 6.07
CA ASP A 469 20.91 7.96 5.33
C ASP A 469 19.82 7.72 4.28
N PHE A 470 18.55 7.85 4.69
CA PHE A 470 17.39 7.61 3.84
C PHE A 470 16.09 8.10 4.49
N VAL A 471 15.05 8.29 3.68
CA VAL A 471 13.67 8.39 4.13
C VAL A 471 13.01 7.02 4.04
N GLY A 472 12.44 6.56 5.16
CA GLY A 472 11.69 5.30 5.24
C GLY A 472 10.31 5.49 5.85
N ILE A 473 9.92 4.59 6.75
CA ILE A 473 8.68 4.72 7.53
C ILE A 473 8.61 6.11 8.18
N PRO A 474 7.51 6.89 8.01
CA PRO A 474 7.43 8.20 8.65
C PRO A 474 7.38 8.06 10.17
N LEU A 475 8.24 8.77 10.88
CA LEU A 475 8.34 8.77 12.34
C LEU A 475 8.17 10.19 12.88
N GLY A 476 7.63 10.31 14.08
CA GLY A 476 7.52 11.55 14.84
C GLY A 476 7.96 11.33 16.29
N MET A 477 8.25 12.41 17.01
CA MET A 477 8.66 12.36 18.41
C MET A 477 8.02 13.47 19.24
N GLY A 478 7.75 13.15 20.51
CA GLY A 478 7.47 14.11 21.56
C GLY A 478 8.29 13.77 22.80
N LEU A 479 8.84 14.78 23.48
CA LEU A 479 9.58 14.62 24.72
C LEU A 479 8.91 15.46 25.80
N SER A 480 8.46 14.83 26.88
CA SER A 480 8.14 15.52 28.13
C SER A 480 9.34 15.47 29.07
N LEU A 481 9.66 16.61 29.68
CA LEU A 481 10.75 16.74 30.65
C LEU A 481 10.21 16.74 32.08
N LYS A 482 11.07 16.40 33.05
CA LYS A 482 10.72 16.36 34.47
C LYS A 482 10.29 17.71 35.05
N ASP A 483 10.70 18.81 34.42
CA ASP A 483 10.29 20.17 34.78
C ASP A 483 8.90 20.56 34.24
N GLY A 484 8.25 19.66 33.49
CA GLY A 484 6.93 19.83 32.90
C GLY A 484 6.94 20.48 31.50
N SER A 485 8.10 20.87 30.97
CA SER A 485 8.22 21.38 29.61
C SER A 485 8.12 20.24 28.58
N THR A 486 7.76 20.60 27.33
CA THR A 486 7.61 19.63 26.24
C THR A 486 8.30 20.10 24.97
N GLN A 487 8.80 19.15 24.19
CA GLN A 487 9.42 19.36 22.89
C GLN A 487 8.86 18.36 21.89
N SER A 488 8.86 18.70 20.60
CA SER A 488 8.37 17.80 19.56
C SER A 488 9.07 18.00 18.22
N CYS A 489 9.13 16.91 17.46
CA CYS A 489 9.49 16.86 16.06
C CYS A 489 8.43 16.00 15.37
N ALA A 490 7.56 16.60 14.56
CA ALA A 490 6.44 15.87 13.95
C ALA A 490 6.92 14.91 12.85
N GLY A 491 8.07 15.22 12.25
CA GLY A 491 8.67 14.47 11.17
C GLY A 491 7.85 14.54 9.89
N LEU A 492 7.98 13.53 9.04
CA LEU A 492 7.32 13.49 7.73
C LEU A 492 5.84 13.13 7.82
N GLU A 493 5.04 13.73 6.93
CA GLU A 493 3.64 13.38 6.76
C GLU A 493 3.40 11.93 6.29
N SER A 494 2.19 11.41 6.49
CA SER A 494 1.86 10.06 6.07
C SER A 494 1.96 9.87 4.55
N GLY A 495 2.73 8.87 4.12
CA GLY A 495 2.96 8.56 2.70
C GLY A 495 4.06 9.36 2.03
N ALA A 496 4.87 10.11 2.80
CA ALA A 496 5.97 10.93 2.28
C ALA A 496 6.90 10.19 1.31
N VAL A 497 7.29 8.93 1.58
CA VAL A 497 8.18 8.15 0.68
C VAL A 497 7.71 8.18 -0.79
N SER A 498 6.43 7.87 -1.03
CA SER A 498 5.90 7.84 -2.40
C SER A 498 5.86 9.25 -3.01
N LYS A 499 5.45 10.26 -2.22
CA LYS A 499 5.34 11.64 -2.68
C LYS A 499 6.71 12.26 -3.00
N ILE A 500 7.71 11.99 -2.16
CA ILE A 500 9.11 12.39 -2.39
C ILE A 500 9.62 11.74 -3.69
N CYS A 501 9.32 10.46 -3.93
CA CYS A 501 9.68 9.82 -5.19
C CYS A 501 9.02 10.48 -6.41
N ASP A 502 7.74 10.84 -6.31
CA ASP A 502 7.05 11.57 -7.38
C ASP A 502 7.70 12.94 -7.65
N ASP A 503 8.14 13.65 -6.61
CA ASP A 503 8.82 14.93 -6.75
C ASP A 503 10.26 14.80 -7.27
N LEU A 504 10.96 13.69 -6.96
CA LEU A 504 12.25 13.37 -7.57
C LEU A 504 12.11 13.02 -9.06
N VAL A 505 11.00 12.40 -9.48
CA VAL A 505 10.66 12.23 -10.91
C VAL A 505 10.53 13.59 -11.58
N LYS A 506 9.77 14.52 -10.98
CA LYS A 506 9.62 15.89 -11.52
C LYS A 506 10.95 16.62 -11.58
N GLN A 507 11.83 16.42 -10.58
CA GLN A 507 13.15 17.03 -10.57
C GLN A 507 14.04 16.49 -11.69
N LYS A 508 14.04 15.17 -11.91
CA LYS A 508 14.69 14.54 -13.07
C LYS A 508 14.19 15.12 -14.39
N ASP A 509 12.88 15.32 -14.54
CA ASP A 509 12.31 15.89 -15.76
C ASP A 509 12.76 17.35 -15.98
N LYS A 510 13.15 18.06 -14.90
CA LYS A 510 13.62 19.44 -14.95
C LYS A 510 15.10 19.55 -15.33
N ASP A 511 15.98 18.75 -14.73
CA ASP A 511 17.45 18.91 -14.87
C ASP A 511 18.15 17.73 -15.57
N GLY A 512 17.41 16.66 -15.89
CA GLY A 512 17.93 15.46 -16.54
C GLY A 512 18.82 14.58 -15.66
N ARG A 513 19.01 14.93 -14.38
CA ARG A 513 19.82 14.14 -13.44
C ARG A 513 19.02 12.98 -12.87
N ALA A 514 19.72 11.94 -12.45
CA ALA A 514 19.15 10.63 -12.23
C ALA A 514 18.56 10.45 -10.80
N TRP A 515 17.83 11.46 -10.31
CA TRP A 515 17.22 11.51 -8.98
C TRP A 515 16.35 10.29 -8.64
N THR A 516 15.74 9.68 -9.65
CA THR A 516 14.86 8.52 -9.48
C THR A 516 15.58 7.26 -9.00
N PHE A 517 16.91 7.14 -9.16
CA PHE A 517 17.67 5.98 -8.64
C PHE A 517 17.72 5.94 -7.11
N MET A 518 17.43 7.05 -6.44
CA MET A 518 17.34 7.12 -4.99
C MET A 518 16.09 6.40 -4.46
N CYS A 519 15.08 6.17 -5.30
CA CYS A 519 13.82 5.55 -4.90
C CYS A 519 13.89 4.02 -4.98
N ILE A 520 13.89 3.38 -3.81
CA ILE A 520 13.89 1.92 -3.69
C ILE A 520 12.47 1.41 -3.51
N ALA A 521 12.07 0.48 -4.37
CA ALA A 521 10.78 -0.17 -4.32
C ALA A 521 10.90 -1.62 -3.81
N ASN A 522 9.84 -2.11 -3.16
CA ASN A 522 9.73 -3.51 -2.77
C ASN A 522 9.41 -4.42 -3.97
N ALA A 523 9.31 -5.73 -3.73
CA ALA A 523 9.03 -6.73 -4.76
C ALA A 523 7.68 -6.52 -5.50
N GLN A 524 6.77 -5.71 -4.94
CA GLN A 524 5.50 -5.35 -5.57
C GLN A 524 5.56 -4.03 -6.34
N GLY A 525 6.73 -3.40 -6.45
CA GLY A 525 6.94 -2.13 -7.16
C GLY A 525 6.48 -0.90 -6.39
N LYS A 526 6.13 -1.03 -5.09
CA LYS A 526 5.77 0.12 -4.25
C LYS A 526 7.04 0.76 -3.68
N PRO A 527 7.24 2.09 -3.78
CA PRO A 527 8.33 2.78 -3.10
C PRO A 527 8.26 2.55 -1.58
N VAL A 528 9.36 2.07 -1.01
CA VAL A 528 9.52 1.83 0.44
C VAL A 528 10.62 2.69 1.05
N ARG A 529 11.49 3.29 0.23
CA ARG A 529 12.60 4.11 0.70
C ARG A 529 13.06 5.11 -0.33
N VAL A 530 13.59 6.23 0.15
CA VAL A 530 14.36 7.19 -0.63
C VAL A 530 15.76 7.28 -0.03
N LEU A 531 16.80 6.78 -0.71
CA LEU A 531 18.19 6.93 -0.26
C LEU A 531 18.60 8.40 -0.27
N SER A 532 19.50 8.80 0.63
CA SER A 532 20.13 10.11 0.52
C SER A 532 21.11 10.16 -0.67
N PRO A 533 21.43 11.37 -1.19
CA PRO A 533 22.39 11.52 -2.28
C PRO A 533 23.77 10.92 -1.97
N GLY A 534 24.22 10.99 -0.71
CA GLY A 534 25.48 10.39 -0.27
C GLY A 534 25.47 8.88 -0.39
N ASN A 535 24.43 8.22 0.13
CA ASN A 535 24.27 6.77 0.01
C ASN A 535 24.09 6.33 -1.45
N GLN A 536 23.34 7.08 -2.26
CA GLN A 536 23.23 6.79 -3.69
C GLN A 536 24.57 6.97 -4.42
N TYR A 537 25.38 7.95 -4.03
CA TYR A 537 26.72 8.15 -4.59
C TYR A 537 27.64 6.98 -4.23
N ASP A 538 27.58 6.44 -3.02
CA ASP A 538 28.39 5.28 -2.64
C ASP A 538 28.01 4.01 -3.41
N LEU A 539 26.76 3.88 -3.85
CA LEU A 539 26.32 2.80 -4.74
C LEU A 539 26.77 3.00 -6.18
N GLU A 540 26.53 4.19 -6.70
CA GLU A 540 26.77 4.52 -8.09
C GLU A 540 27.34 5.95 -8.19
N PRO A 541 28.68 6.11 -8.03
CA PRO A 541 29.33 7.43 -7.99
C PRO A 541 29.07 8.30 -9.23
N ILE A 542 28.81 7.66 -10.37
CA ILE A 542 28.53 8.35 -11.64
C ILE A 542 27.16 9.06 -11.64
N THR A 543 26.26 8.73 -10.71
CA THR A 543 24.88 9.28 -10.65
C THR A 543 24.89 10.82 -10.57
N PHE A 544 25.75 11.39 -9.73
CA PHE A 544 25.81 12.83 -9.50
C PHE A 544 27.08 13.50 -10.05
N GLY A 545 28.17 12.75 -10.28
CA GLY A 545 29.35 13.25 -11.00
C GLY A 545 29.81 14.66 -10.60
N ASP A 546 29.74 15.60 -11.54
CA ASP A 546 30.15 17.01 -11.45
C ASP A 546 29.06 17.98 -10.96
N TYR A 547 27.98 17.46 -10.36
CA TYR A 547 26.76 18.23 -10.06
C TYR A 547 27.02 19.57 -9.34
N TRP A 548 27.99 19.61 -8.42
CA TRP A 548 28.30 20.78 -7.62
C TRP A 548 29.38 21.72 -8.20
N ASP A 549 30.08 21.31 -9.26
CA ASP A 549 31.31 21.97 -9.71
C ASP A 549 31.11 23.46 -10.01
N THR A 550 30.03 23.82 -10.69
CA THR A 550 29.73 25.22 -11.03
C THR A 550 29.50 26.06 -9.79
N TYR A 551 28.66 25.61 -8.86
CA TYR A 551 28.37 26.33 -7.62
C TYR A 551 29.63 26.48 -6.75
N VAL A 552 30.43 25.42 -6.63
CA VAL A 552 31.69 25.46 -5.87
C VAL A 552 32.69 26.41 -6.53
N ASN A 553 32.79 26.44 -7.87
CA ASN A 553 33.62 27.38 -8.60
C ASN A 553 33.23 28.83 -8.29
N ASP A 554 31.94 29.14 -8.33
CA ASP A 554 31.42 30.49 -8.09
C ASP A 554 31.63 30.94 -6.64
N VAL A 555 31.45 30.04 -5.68
CA VAL A 555 31.77 30.29 -4.27
C VAL A 555 33.26 30.59 -4.09
N TRP A 556 34.15 29.78 -4.67
CA TRP A 556 35.60 30.01 -4.59
C TRP A 556 35.99 31.35 -5.22
N ASN A 557 35.39 31.69 -6.37
CA ASN A 557 35.65 32.93 -7.07
C ASN A 557 35.20 34.15 -6.25
N LYS A 558 33.97 34.14 -5.71
CA LYS A 558 33.43 35.21 -4.86
C LYS A 558 34.36 35.48 -3.67
N TYR A 559 34.67 34.44 -2.90
CA TYR A 559 35.46 34.56 -1.68
C TYR A 559 36.98 34.61 -1.90
N SER A 560 37.45 34.72 -3.15
CA SER A 560 38.83 35.14 -3.43
C SER A 560 39.03 36.65 -3.23
N SER A 561 37.97 37.43 -3.45
CA SER A 561 37.99 38.89 -3.39
C SER A 561 37.20 39.49 -2.22
N GLN A 562 36.33 38.69 -1.59
CA GLN A 562 35.46 39.06 -0.48
C GLN A 562 35.69 38.14 0.73
N ASP A 563 35.55 38.67 1.95
CA ASP A 563 35.58 37.83 3.16
C ASP A 563 34.28 37.02 3.29
N LEU A 564 34.41 35.74 3.61
CA LEU A 564 33.34 34.92 4.18
C LEU A 564 33.47 34.96 5.70
N ILE A 565 32.43 35.35 6.42
CA ILE A 565 32.40 35.32 7.88
C ILE A 565 31.77 34.00 8.33
N ILE A 566 32.46 33.22 9.14
CA ILE A 566 31.89 32.06 9.82
C ILE A 566 31.61 32.44 11.26
N ASN A 567 30.33 32.49 11.62
CA ASN A 567 29.92 32.58 13.03
C ASN A 567 30.08 31.20 13.65
N THR A 568 31.16 30.99 14.39
CA THR A 568 31.48 29.67 14.97
C THR A 568 30.52 29.27 16.09
N GLN A 569 29.72 30.21 16.61
CA GLN A 569 28.85 30.04 17.78
C GLN A 569 29.58 29.39 18.95
N SER A 570 30.88 29.68 19.05
CA SER A 570 31.81 29.22 20.06
C SER A 570 32.59 30.41 20.61
N GLU A 571 33.53 30.16 21.52
CA GLU A 571 34.38 31.22 22.08
C GLU A 571 35.18 32.00 21.01
N ALA A 572 35.41 31.41 19.83
CA ALA A 572 36.08 32.06 18.71
C ALA A 572 35.23 33.17 18.03
N GLY A 573 33.91 33.17 18.22
CA GLY A 573 33.00 34.16 17.65
C GLY A 573 32.97 34.16 16.12
N ASN A 574 33.04 35.36 15.52
CA ASN A 574 33.05 35.50 14.06
C ASN A 574 34.48 35.40 13.52
N VAL A 575 34.71 34.38 12.69
CA VAL A 575 36.00 34.11 12.04
C VAL A 575 35.94 34.57 10.59
N LYS A 576 36.95 35.31 10.13
CA LYS A 576 37.05 35.71 8.72
C LYS A 576 37.75 34.63 7.92
N CYS A 577 37.19 34.30 6.78
CA CYS A 577 37.74 33.33 5.86
C CYS A 577 37.90 33.95 4.47
N ARG A 578 39.00 33.59 3.79
CA ARG A 578 39.32 34.06 2.43
C ARG A 578 39.94 32.95 1.61
N VAL A 579 39.58 32.86 0.34
CA VAL A 579 40.27 31.97 -0.59
C VAL A 579 41.65 32.55 -0.89
N THR A 580 42.70 31.84 -0.48
CA THR A 580 44.10 32.16 -0.73
C THR A 580 44.77 30.98 -1.45
N GLY A 581 45.25 31.21 -2.67
CA GLY A 581 45.68 30.11 -3.53
C GLY A 581 44.50 29.22 -3.94
N ASP A 582 44.58 27.94 -3.64
CA ASP A 582 43.55 26.92 -3.90
C ASP A 582 42.71 26.55 -2.67
N GLN A 583 42.96 27.17 -1.51
CA GLN A 583 42.29 26.88 -0.25
C GLN A 583 41.52 28.07 0.30
N LEU A 584 40.41 27.81 0.98
CA LEU A 584 39.78 28.77 1.89
C LEU A 584 40.52 28.71 3.23
N THR A 585 41.04 29.83 3.70
CA THR A 585 41.78 29.93 4.97
C THR A 585 41.03 30.83 5.93
N CYS A 586 40.91 30.43 7.20
CA CYS A 586 40.15 31.13 8.22
C CYS A 586 41.05 31.64 9.35
N ASP A 587 40.80 32.86 9.86
CA ASP A 587 41.55 33.46 10.94
C ASP A 587 41.53 32.58 12.21
N GLY A 588 42.71 32.27 12.75
CA GLY A 588 42.84 31.44 13.96
C GLY A 588 42.66 29.93 13.72
N ASP A 589 42.38 29.49 12.50
CA ASP A 589 42.43 28.08 12.12
C ASP A 589 43.88 27.61 11.90
N ASN A 590 44.16 26.34 12.19
CA ASN A 590 45.44 25.71 11.93
C ASN A 590 45.50 24.95 10.60
N ARG A 591 44.39 24.87 9.85
CA ARG A 591 44.33 24.21 8.54
C ARG A 591 43.36 24.89 7.58
N GLY A 592 43.74 24.97 6.30
CA GLY A 592 42.86 25.47 5.24
C GLY A 592 41.88 24.41 4.73
N TYR A 593 40.88 24.86 3.99
CA TYR A 593 39.84 24.05 3.38
C TYR A 593 40.07 23.97 1.87
N GLY A 594 40.34 22.77 1.37
CA GLY A 594 40.38 22.50 -0.07
C GLY A 594 39.00 22.71 -0.72
N LYS A 595 38.99 22.80 -2.05
CA LYS A 595 37.75 22.88 -2.82
C LYS A 595 36.97 21.55 -2.73
N PRO A 596 35.72 21.54 -2.23
CA PRO A 596 34.95 20.33 -2.10
C PRO A 596 34.50 19.84 -3.48
N ASN A 597 34.46 18.52 -3.63
CA ASN A 597 33.78 17.86 -4.74
C ASN A 597 32.36 17.42 -4.34
N THR A 598 31.67 16.77 -5.28
CA THR A 598 30.30 16.27 -5.07
C THR A 598 30.16 15.30 -3.89
N LYS A 599 31.11 14.38 -3.70
CA LYS A 599 31.10 13.43 -2.58
C LYS A 599 31.26 14.16 -1.25
N ASP A 600 32.16 15.12 -1.18
CA ASP A 600 32.42 15.89 0.02
C ASP A 600 31.13 16.58 0.49
N ILE A 601 30.40 17.24 -0.41
CA ILE A 601 29.16 17.96 -0.08
C ILE A 601 28.04 17.00 0.32
N TRP A 602 27.87 15.86 -0.35
CA TRP A 602 26.82 14.91 0.01
C TRP A 602 27.06 14.21 1.35
N GLY A 603 28.31 13.90 1.66
CA GLY A 603 28.67 13.15 2.86
C GLY A 603 29.02 14.02 4.07
N CYS A 604 29.40 15.29 3.86
CA CYS A 604 29.93 16.19 4.90
C CYS A 604 30.99 15.57 5.81
N ASN A 605 31.76 14.60 5.31
CA ASN A 605 32.69 13.80 6.11
C ASN A 605 34.04 13.54 5.41
N SER A 606 34.22 14.10 4.22
CA SER A 606 35.42 13.95 3.39
C SER A 606 35.91 15.30 2.87
N GLY A 607 37.14 15.32 2.35
CA GLY A 607 37.76 16.52 1.81
C GLY A 607 37.84 17.65 2.85
N PRO A 608 37.32 18.85 2.55
CA PRO A 608 37.34 19.97 3.51
C PRO A 608 36.40 19.79 4.70
N PHE A 609 35.53 18.78 4.72
CA PHE A 609 34.55 18.58 5.80
C PHE A 609 34.97 17.50 6.80
N THR A 610 36.22 17.05 6.76
CA THR A 610 36.74 16.09 7.75
C THR A 610 37.37 16.82 8.93
N VAL A 611 36.99 16.46 10.16
CA VAL A 611 37.74 16.86 11.37
C VAL A 611 38.72 15.73 11.73
N MET A 612 40.00 16.06 11.83
CA MET A 612 41.09 15.13 12.09
C MET A 612 41.71 15.38 13.47
N GLU A 613 42.44 14.39 13.97
CA GLU A 613 43.24 14.54 15.18
C GLU A 613 44.29 15.66 14.98
N GLY A 614 44.31 16.63 15.90
CA GLY A 614 45.18 17.81 15.84
C GLY A 614 44.54 19.07 15.24
N ASP A 615 43.34 18.98 14.66
CA ASP A 615 42.57 20.16 14.26
C ASP A 615 42.13 20.97 15.50
N ASN A 616 42.18 22.29 15.41
CA ASN A 616 41.85 23.16 16.54
C ASN A 616 40.33 23.42 16.65
N ALA A 617 39.93 24.13 17.72
CA ALA A 617 38.51 24.42 17.98
C ALA A 617 37.83 25.30 16.91
N VAL A 618 38.61 26.15 16.21
CA VAL A 618 38.10 26.93 15.08
C VAL A 618 37.77 26.00 13.93
N HIS A 619 38.69 25.10 13.57
CA HIS A 619 38.50 24.14 12.49
C HIS A 619 37.25 23.28 12.72
N ALA A 620 37.14 22.72 13.93
CA ALA A 620 36.01 21.88 14.34
C ALA A 620 34.67 22.63 14.30
N ALA A 621 34.68 23.95 14.54
CA ALA A 621 33.47 24.77 14.47
C ALA A 621 33.13 25.20 13.03
N VAL A 622 34.12 25.47 12.18
CA VAL A 622 33.87 25.94 10.80
C VAL A 622 33.34 24.82 9.91
N VAL A 623 33.82 23.57 10.06
CA VAL A 623 33.44 22.43 9.20
C VAL A 623 31.92 22.24 9.07
N PRO A 624 31.13 22.10 10.17
CA PRO A 624 29.68 21.94 10.08
C PRO A 624 28.98 23.06 9.32
N ARG A 625 29.43 24.30 9.57
CA ARG A 625 28.81 25.52 9.06
C ARG A 625 29.08 25.70 7.58
N LEU A 626 30.30 25.37 7.16
CA LEU A 626 30.67 25.36 5.77
C LEU A 626 29.90 24.28 5.00
N CYS A 627 29.80 23.06 5.54
CA CYS A 627 29.04 22.00 4.86
C CYS A 627 27.55 22.35 4.72
N ALA A 628 26.91 22.79 5.81
CA ALA A 628 25.51 23.19 5.78
C ALA A 628 25.24 24.32 4.77
N ALA A 629 26.16 25.28 4.66
CA ALA A 629 26.06 26.37 3.70
C ALA A 629 26.21 25.91 2.23
N PHE A 630 26.99 24.86 1.96
CA PHE A 630 27.04 24.22 0.65
C PHE A 630 25.75 23.47 0.34
N VAL A 631 25.31 22.58 1.23
CA VAL A 631 24.13 21.74 1.01
C VAL A 631 22.86 22.58 0.82
N ARG A 632 22.69 23.63 1.64
CA ARG A 632 21.55 24.57 1.56
C ARG A 632 21.74 25.66 0.51
N THR A 633 22.92 25.73 -0.10
CA THR A 633 23.29 26.71 -1.14
C THR A 633 23.14 28.17 -0.72
N THR A 634 23.51 28.49 0.53
CA THR A 634 23.35 29.83 1.10
C THR A 634 24.55 30.75 0.86
N LEU A 635 25.67 30.25 0.34
CA LEU A 635 26.92 31.03 0.19
C LEU A 635 26.83 32.13 -0.88
N LEU A 636 25.95 31.99 -1.88
CA LEU A 636 25.82 32.94 -2.98
C LEU A 636 24.56 33.83 -2.90
N VAL A 637 23.66 33.59 -1.95
CA VAL A 637 22.48 34.46 -1.75
C VAL A 637 22.84 35.73 -0.96
N ASP A 638 21.98 36.73 -1.03
CA ASP A 638 22.14 37.99 -0.28
C ASP A 638 22.19 37.73 1.24
N GLY A 639 23.22 38.25 1.90
CA GLY A 639 23.50 37.99 3.32
C GLY A 639 24.18 36.63 3.61
N GLY A 640 24.48 35.85 2.57
CA GLY A 640 25.20 34.58 2.61
C GLY A 640 26.71 34.68 2.82
N ASP A 641 27.24 35.90 2.93
CA ASP A 641 28.63 36.18 3.29
C ASP A 641 28.89 36.05 4.80
N THR A 642 27.86 35.71 5.59
CA THR A 642 27.99 35.27 6.99
C THR A 642 27.26 33.94 7.17
N GLN A 643 27.94 32.92 7.73
CA GLN A 643 27.38 31.57 7.89
C GLN A 643 27.53 31.04 9.33
N PRO A 644 26.45 30.52 9.94
CA PRO A 644 25.05 30.69 9.55
C PRO A 644 24.56 32.10 9.92
N LYS A 645 23.70 32.68 9.08
CA LYS A 645 22.98 33.95 9.36
C LYS A 645 21.54 33.91 8.84
N LEU A 646 21.34 33.30 7.68
CA LEU A 646 20.03 33.17 7.04
C LEU A 646 19.31 31.94 7.60
N GLY A 647 18.01 32.08 7.88
CA GLY A 647 17.15 30.96 8.29
C GLY A 647 16.53 30.21 7.11
N GLN A 648 15.66 29.25 7.42
CA GLN A 648 15.03 28.32 6.45
C GLN A 648 14.44 28.94 5.18
N GLU A 649 13.89 30.15 5.25
CA GLU A 649 13.32 30.86 4.10
C GLU A 649 14.33 31.12 2.97
N SER A 650 15.63 31.09 3.26
CA SER A 650 16.71 31.30 2.30
C SER A 650 17.35 30.01 1.79
N TYR A 651 16.95 28.84 2.31
CA TYR A 651 17.56 27.56 1.94
C TYR A 651 17.08 27.12 0.55
N TYR A 652 17.97 26.45 -0.17
CA TYR A 652 17.71 25.79 -1.46
C TYR A 652 17.18 26.72 -2.57
N LYS A 653 17.60 28.00 -2.56
CA LYS A 653 17.16 29.01 -3.57
C LYS A 653 18.04 29.09 -4.81
N ASN A 654 19.21 28.44 -4.82
CA ASN A 654 20.10 28.36 -5.98
C ASN A 654 19.94 27.01 -6.72
N ASP A 655 20.54 26.92 -7.91
CA ASP A 655 20.63 25.71 -8.73
C ASP A 655 22.09 25.60 -9.25
N PRO A 656 22.83 24.50 -9.00
CA PRO A 656 22.45 23.28 -8.30
C PRO A 656 22.14 23.51 -6.81
N THR A 657 21.35 22.63 -6.20
CA THR A 657 21.12 22.56 -4.75
C THR A 657 20.85 21.12 -4.28
N SER A 658 20.77 20.87 -2.96
CA SER A 658 20.31 19.57 -2.46
C SER A 658 18.80 19.42 -2.66
N HIS A 659 18.39 18.96 -3.85
CA HIS A 659 16.97 18.73 -4.12
C HIS A 659 16.37 17.65 -3.23
N TYR A 660 17.17 16.67 -2.77
CA TYR A 660 16.75 15.73 -1.73
C TYR A 660 16.33 16.46 -0.46
N SER A 661 17.23 17.22 0.16
CA SER A 661 16.95 17.90 1.43
C SER A 661 15.80 18.91 1.28
N ARG A 662 15.79 19.68 0.18
CA ARG A 662 14.68 20.59 -0.16
C ARG A 662 13.32 19.89 -0.21
N ILE A 663 13.24 18.73 -0.86
CA ILE A 663 11.98 17.98 -1.01
C ILE A 663 11.60 17.34 0.32
N VAL A 664 12.55 16.74 1.04
CA VAL A 664 12.32 16.14 2.37
C VAL A 664 11.72 17.18 3.33
N HIS A 665 12.33 18.35 3.48
CA HIS A 665 11.80 19.41 4.34
C HIS A 665 10.42 19.91 3.91
N SER A 666 10.08 19.85 2.61
CA SER A 666 8.74 20.25 2.14
C SER A 666 7.62 19.30 2.59
N TYR A 667 7.98 18.09 3.02
CA TYR A 667 7.06 17.09 3.56
C TYR A 667 7.15 16.93 5.09
N GLU A 668 8.04 17.68 5.74
CA GLU A 668 8.10 17.74 7.21
C GLU A 668 6.97 18.62 7.73
N VAL A 669 6.17 18.07 8.64
CA VAL A 669 4.91 18.69 9.08
C VAL A 669 5.14 19.96 9.88
N ASP A 670 6.23 20.00 10.66
CA ASP A 670 6.66 21.17 11.41
C ASP A 670 7.95 21.80 10.86
N GLY A 671 8.37 21.42 9.64
CA GLY A 671 9.60 21.88 9.00
C GLY A 671 10.87 21.48 9.74
N LYS A 672 10.82 20.38 10.50
CA LYS A 672 11.94 19.88 11.29
C LYS A 672 12.31 18.46 10.91
N GLY A 673 13.61 18.22 10.75
CA GLY A 673 14.20 16.92 10.56
C GLY A 673 15.61 17.02 9.98
N TYR A 674 16.33 15.91 10.04
CA TYR A 674 17.76 15.89 9.72
C TYR A 674 17.98 15.32 8.30
N ALA A 675 17.93 16.16 7.27
CA ALA A 675 17.96 15.71 5.87
C ALA A 675 19.37 15.56 5.28
N PHE A 676 20.41 16.00 5.98
CA PHE A 676 21.82 15.84 5.62
C PHE A 676 22.70 16.07 6.86
N PRO A 677 23.97 15.63 6.91
CA PRO A 677 24.83 15.87 8.07
C PRO A 677 24.97 17.37 8.35
N TYR A 678 24.87 17.81 9.61
CA TYR A 678 24.91 19.22 10.01
C TYR A 678 23.66 20.05 9.67
N ASP A 679 22.49 19.43 9.49
CA ASP A 679 21.20 20.14 9.40
C ASP A 679 20.82 20.87 10.71
N ASP A 680 21.49 20.56 11.82
CA ASP A 680 21.38 21.25 13.11
C ASP A 680 22.11 22.60 13.16
N VAL A 681 22.91 22.94 12.15
CA VAL A 681 23.49 24.28 12.03
C VAL A 681 22.37 25.28 11.76
N ASN A 682 22.16 26.23 12.67
CA ASN A 682 21.13 27.26 12.55
C ASN A 682 21.72 28.64 12.88
N PRO A 683 21.17 29.74 12.34
CA PRO A 683 21.55 31.08 12.80
C PRO A 683 21.27 31.26 14.29
N ASP A 684 21.92 32.24 14.92
CA ASP A 684 21.68 32.55 16.33
C ASP A 684 20.20 32.83 16.60
N GLY A 685 19.65 32.22 17.66
CA GLY A 685 18.24 32.31 18.01
C GLY A 685 17.68 30.97 18.51
N ASN A 686 16.37 30.80 18.36
CA ASN A 686 15.65 29.60 18.80
C ASN A 686 15.23 28.70 17.62
N GLU A 687 15.85 28.87 16.45
CA GLU A 687 15.55 28.03 15.29
C GLU A 687 16.09 26.61 15.51
N ASN A 688 15.23 25.61 15.25
CA ASN A 688 15.56 24.20 15.35
C ASN A 688 15.10 23.48 14.09
N ALA A 689 15.90 23.58 13.01
CA ALA A 689 15.61 22.89 11.75
C ALA A 689 15.82 21.37 11.85
N SER A 690 16.68 20.88 12.74
CA SER A 690 17.02 19.46 12.83
C SER A 690 16.01 18.61 13.59
N GLY A 691 15.14 19.22 14.40
CA GLY A 691 14.11 18.53 15.17
C GLY A 691 14.66 17.71 16.35
N VAL A 692 15.87 18.02 16.83
CA VAL A 692 16.44 17.38 18.03
C VAL A 692 15.60 17.74 19.25
N VAL A 693 15.34 16.76 20.10
CA VAL A 693 14.74 16.93 21.43
C VAL A 693 15.74 16.50 22.51
N SER A 694 15.85 17.27 23.60
CA SER A 694 16.83 16.99 24.66
C SER A 694 16.43 17.50 26.05
N GLY A 695 16.91 16.83 27.10
CA GLY A 695 16.77 17.26 28.50
C GLY A 695 16.68 16.10 29.48
N GLU A 696 16.28 16.36 30.72
CA GLU A 696 15.96 15.31 31.71
C GLU A 696 14.57 14.71 31.42
N PRO A 697 14.49 13.50 30.83
CA PRO A 697 13.24 12.99 30.31
C PRO A 697 12.31 12.53 31.44
N GLU A 698 11.03 12.86 31.31
CA GLU A 698 9.94 12.11 31.95
C GLU A 698 9.44 11.02 30.99
N THR A 699 9.19 11.36 29.72
CA THR A 699 8.78 10.38 28.69
C THR A 699 9.20 10.83 27.29
N LEU A 700 9.87 9.94 26.55
CA LEU A 700 10.01 10.05 25.09
C LEU A 700 8.88 9.25 24.43
N THR A 701 8.05 9.92 23.65
CA THR A 701 7.00 9.32 22.82
C THR A 701 7.47 9.28 21.37
N ILE A 702 7.41 8.10 20.74
CA ILE A 702 7.67 7.95 19.31
C ILE A 702 6.36 7.61 18.60
N PHE A 703 6.03 8.39 17.59
CA PHE A 703 4.87 8.19 16.73
C PHE A 703 5.28 7.48 15.46
N VAL A 704 4.56 6.43 15.08
CA VAL A 704 4.84 5.66 13.87
C VAL A 704 3.75 5.92 12.84
N GLY A 705 4.16 6.42 11.68
CA GLY A 705 3.34 6.52 10.48
C GLY A 705 3.05 7.89 9.90
N GLY A 706 3.54 8.92 10.58
CA GLY A 706 3.34 10.32 10.23
C GLY A 706 1.90 10.78 10.51
N PRO A 707 1.69 12.08 10.82
CA PRO A 707 0.36 12.64 10.92
C PRO A 707 -0.34 12.63 9.53
N SER A 708 -1.67 12.62 9.54
CA SER A 708 -2.42 12.92 8.32
C SER A 708 -2.18 14.36 7.94
N ALA A 709 -1.77 14.58 6.69
CA ALA A 709 -1.63 15.90 6.07
C ALA A 709 -2.90 16.73 6.18
#